data_AF-A0A8H6FT97-F1
#
_entry.id   AF-A0A8H6FT97-F1
#
_cell.length_a   1.000
_cell.length_b   1.000
_cell.length_c   1.000
_cell.angle_alpha   90.00
_cell.angle_beta   90.00
_cell.angle_gamma   90.00
#
_symmetry.space_group_name_H-M   'P 1'
#
loop_
_entity.id
_entity.type
_entity.pdbx_description
1 polymer ?
#
loop_
_entity_poly.entity_id
_entity_poly.type
_entity_poly.pdbx_seq_one_letter_code
_entity_poly.pdbx_strand_id
1 'polypeptide(L)'
;MITRKRMSMRSNVFSTASSTSNNIPLRNAQKHLFSTSRPSLAYTDTVSNLKIGQHTRVIFQGYTGRQATQNAKQSIEYGTKVVGGVTPGKTGEHLELPLLPSVRAAKDQLRPDATAIYVAAQQAAAAIEEAIEAEIPLIVAVAEHIPLHDMLRVQSMLRSQSKSRLVGANSPGMISAVGKCRLGFHPLPTFTPGSIGIVAKSGTLSYETVASTTRAGLGQSLVIGMGGDPLPGTDFVDALKVFEHDVDTKGIILVGEIGGKAEEDAAEWIKEYRKRTERPKPIMALIAGVQAPSGRVMGHAGAFVGAGEMTAAGKVRVLEDAGVVTTNHPSKFGEGMKRLLGSEAHWIPSSPSSLDKTQQRNMHTLRRPAIQSTGNPAFVRRRNIHIPESRSFEMLEDLGVPISKSEDPESRDYFLTLAVDRINYTPCIVTSFSIGGESPQLHAKSYPMALDKVEDESTLSLIASDLKCKEESFDSLSLLLSSLIDIFFGKEATSLSTRISRNQQGELAVARAEFSFDDAAIRSGKRNVDLQGMRDTSNEVPEEVEAEKDGIVYIKLKGDGVIGTLANGAGLAMNTVDAIADLGGKCANFLDTGGKATSETVKSSFRIILKDSRVKTIFVNIFGGLTLCDMIADGIMLAYKDLGIKVPVVVRLRGTNEEIGQKMITESGLSLHAFDDFDEAAKKVIQLARQDLISSQRALTQLLPPFQGLVPPTPLPLRRAAAQIALEHRSQTPELDLGTLQGVPGVQARAKKIHGQREE
;
A
#
# COMPACT_ATOMS: atom_id res chain seq x y z
N MET A 1 2.82 69.17 17.91
CA MET A 1 3.29 70.18 16.93
C MET A 1 3.57 69.51 15.57
N ILE A 2 2.49 69.25 14.84
CA ILE A 2 2.14 69.73 13.49
C ILE A 2 3.17 69.58 12.32
N THR A 3 2.98 68.48 11.57
CA THR A 3 2.72 68.30 10.12
C THR A 3 3.69 68.67 8.98
N ARG A 4 3.77 67.70 8.06
CA ARG A 4 3.59 67.73 6.58
C ARG A 4 4.49 68.65 5.72
N LYS A 5 4.97 68.08 4.59
CA LYS A 5 4.72 68.67 3.26
C LYS A 5 4.66 67.63 2.14
N ARG A 6 3.48 67.57 1.50
CA ARG A 6 3.25 67.11 0.12
C ARG A 6 3.84 68.16 -0.85
N MET A 7 4.25 67.74 -2.04
CA MET A 7 4.05 68.56 -3.24
C MET A 7 3.58 67.72 -4.43
N SER A 8 2.44 68.18 -4.96
CA SER A 8 1.84 67.95 -6.27
C SER A 8 2.62 68.82 -7.31
N MET A 9 2.44 68.90 -8.63
CA MET A 9 1.58 68.35 -9.68
C MET A 9 2.22 68.80 -11.01
N ARG A 10 2.03 68.00 -12.08
CA ARG A 10 1.64 68.35 -13.47
C ARG A 10 2.09 69.69 -14.09
N SER A 11 2.49 69.63 -15.37
CA SER A 11 1.61 70.02 -16.50
C SER A 11 2.26 69.83 -17.88
N ASN A 12 1.49 69.20 -18.77
CA ASN A 12 1.63 69.21 -20.24
C ASN A 12 1.08 70.53 -20.80
N VAL A 13 1.58 70.98 -21.96
CA VAL A 13 0.74 71.62 -23.00
C VAL A 13 1.26 71.29 -24.42
N PHE A 14 0.29 71.07 -25.31
CA PHE A 14 0.25 70.67 -26.73
C PHE A 14 0.93 71.59 -27.77
N SER A 15 1.22 71.05 -28.97
CA SER A 15 0.81 71.64 -30.28
C SER A 15 1.14 70.79 -31.53
N THR A 16 0.08 70.39 -32.26
CA THR A 16 -0.24 70.35 -33.72
C THR A 16 0.70 69.88 -34.89
N ALA A 17 0.05 69.15 -35.82
CA ALA A 17 0.03 69.25 -37.30
C ALA A 17 0.90 68.35 -38.25
N SER A 18 0.17 67.44 -38.94
CA SER A 18 0.09 67.10 -40.39
C SER A 18 1.29 66.69 -41.29
N SER A 19 1.18 65.45 -41.80
CA SER A 19 1.35 64.95 -43.19
C SER A 19 2.61 65.23 -44.03
N THR A 20 3.30 64.16 -44.48
CA THR A 20 3.38 63.73 -45.90
C THR A 20 4.14 62.39 -46.05
N SER A 21 3.77 61.69 -47.12
CA SER A 21 4.13 60.34 -47.58
C SER A 21 5.62 60.10 -47.88
N ASN A 22 6.11 58.87 -47.66
CA ASN A 22 6.63 58.01 -48.73
C ASN A 22 6.97 56.59 -48.27
N ASN A 23 6.75 55.66 -49.20
CA ASN A 23 6.80 54.21 -49.09
C ASN A 23 8.20 53.61 -48.80
N ILE A 24 8.17 52.59 -47.93
CA ILE A 24 8.99 51.37 -47.71
C ILE A 24 9.71 50.87 -49.01
N PRO A 25 10.84 50.09 -49.01
CA PRO A 25 11.08 49.08 -47.97
C PRO A 25 12.50 48.55 -47.61
N LEU A 26 12.48 47.72 -46.55
CA LEU A 26 13.39 46.64 -46.13
C LEU A 26 14.67 46.98 -45.32
N ARG A 27 14.59 46.72 -44.00
CA ARG A 27 15.49 45.77 -43.31
C ARG A 27 14.85 45.30 -41.99
N ASN A 28 14.58 43.99 -41.93
CA ASN A 28 14.10 43.29 -40.73
C ASN A 28 15.13 43.41 -39.60
N ALA A 29 14.81 44.19 -38.58
CA ALA A 29 15.38 44.04 -37.25
C ALA A 29 14.34 43.32 -36.39
N GLN A 30 14.46 42.00 -36.26
CA GLN A 30 13.73 41.24 -35.25
C GLN A 30 14.13 41.78 -33.88
N LYS A 31 13.22 42.55 -33.26
CA LYS A 31 13.27 42.82 -31.83
C LYS A 31 12.92 41.51 -31.13
N HIS A 32 13.92 40.83 -30.58
CA HIS A 32 13.70 39.76 -29.61
C HIS A 32 12.95 40.34 -28.42
N LEU A 33 11.64 40.10 -28.36
CA LEU A 33 10.84 40.30 -27.17
C LEU A 33 11.29 39.25 -26.17
N PHE A 34 11.94 39.68 -25.09
CA PHE A 34 12.22 38.82 -23.95
C PHE A 34 10.89 38.35 -23.35
N SER A 35 10.57 37.07 -23.55
CA SER A 35 9.48 36.41 -22.81
C SER A 35 9.93 36.23 -21.37
N THR A 36 9.47 37.10 -20.46
CA THR A 36 9.58 36.86 -19.02
C THR A 36 8.43 35.94 -18.59
N SER A 37 8.48 34.69 -19.01
CA SER A 37 7.65 33.65 -18.39
C SER A 37 8.23 33.45 -16.99
N ARG A 38 7.52 33.87 -15.93
CA ARG A 38 7.90 33.46 -14.56
C ARG A 38 7.97 31.93 -14.56
N PRO A 39 9.04 31.31 -14.02
CA PRO A 39 9.08 29.87 -13.86
C PRO A 39 7.80 29.45 -13.12
N SER A 40 7.07 28.49 -13.67
CA SER A 40 5.95 27.87 -12.97
C SER A 40 6.54 27.11 -11.79
N LEU A 41 6.50 27.71 -10.61
CA LEU A 41 6.96 27.10 -9.38
C LEU A 41 6.04 25.92 -9.04
N ALA A 42 6.60 24.71 -8.97
CA ALA A 42 5.86 23.47 -8.77
C ALA A 42 6.24 22.80 -7.45
N TYR A 43 5.36 21.93 -6.94
CA TYR A 43 5.63 21.17 -5.72
C TYR A 43 6.91 20.32 -5.82
N THR A 44 7.24 19.83 -7.03
CA THR A 44 8.48 19.10 -7.32
C THR A 44 9.76 19.92 -7.09
N ASP A 45 9.70 21.25 -7.06
CA ASP A 45 10.87 22.09 -6.77
C ASP A 45 11.34 21.93 -5.31
N THR A 46 10.47 21.39 -4.45
CA THR A 46 10.73 21.16 -3.02
C THR A 46 11.47 19.85 -2.72
N VAL A 47 11.84 19.02 -3.72
CA VAL A 47 12.65 17.79 -3.52
C VAL A 47 13.92 18.07 -2.73
N SER A 48 14.56 19.21 -2.99
CA SER A 48 15.80 19.59 -2.33
C SER A 48 15.67 19.71 -0.81
N ASN A 49 14.47 20.00 -0.27
CA ASN A 49 14.22 20.13 1.16
C ASN A 49 14.33 18.80 1.92
N LEU A 50 14.31 17.66 1.22
CA LEU A 50 14.50 16.33 1.82
C LEU A 50 15.96 16.08 2.26
N LYS A 51 16.92 16.90 1.81
CA LYS A 51 18.33 16.77 2.19
C LYS A 51 18.57 17.39 3.57
N ILE A 52 18.48 16.56 4.60
CA ILE A 52 18.74 16.96 5.99
C ILE A 52 20.16 16.60 6.45
N GLY A 53 20.71 17.37 7.39
CA GLY A 53 22.02 17.12 8.00
C GLY A 53 22.32 18.09 9.15
N GLN A 54 23.59 18.19 9.56
CA GLN A 54 23.99 18.97 10.74
C GLN A 54 23.64 20.48 10.62
N HIS A 55 23.51 20.97 9.39
CA HIS A 55 23.14 22.34 9.10
C HIS A 55 21.65 22.64 9.35
N THR A 56 20.80 21.61 9.27
CA THR A 56 19.33 21.73 9.30
C THR A 56 18.84 22.18 10.67
N ARG A 57 18.25 23.38 10.75
CA ARG A 57 17.64 23.93 11.97
C ARG A 57 16.23 23.39 12.14
N VAL A 58 15.99 22.65 13.22
CA VAL A 58 14.72 21.94 13.45
C VAL A 58 13.93 22.60 14.57
N ILE A 59 12.63 22.83 14.35
CA ILE A 59 11.67 23.09 15.43
C ILE A 59 10.75 21.89 15.64
N PHE A 60 10.14 21.81 16.82
CA PHE A 60 9.13 20.79 17.14
C PHE A 60 7.76 21.46 17.34
N GLN A 61 6.72 20.95 16.68
CA GLN A 61 5.33 21.32 16.98
C GLN A 61 4.73 20.34 17.97
N GLY A 62 3.94 20.86 18.92
CA GLY A 62 3.52 20.12 20.11
C GLY A 62 4.62 20.02 21.16
N TYR A 63 5.56 20.98 21.17
CA TYR A 63 6.88 20.88 21.80
C TYR A 63 6.85 20.47 23.28
N THR A 64 5.90 21.00 24.05
CA THR A 64 5.72 20.70 25.48
C THR A 64 4.98 19.38 25.75
N GLY A 65 4.49 18.69 24.71
CA GLY A 65 3.84 17.40 24.83
C GLY A 65 4.83 16.28 25.16
N ARG A 66 4.36 15.19 25.79
CA ARG A 66 5.22 14.08 26.24
C ARG A 66 6.07 13.47 25.11
N GLN A 67 5.41 13.12 23.99
CA GLN A 67 6.10 12.50 22.85
C GLN A 67 7.08 13.47 22.17
N ALA A 68 6.68 14.74 21.98
CA ALA A 68 7.54 15.77 21.40
C ALA A 68 8.77 16.02 22.27
N THR A 69 8.57 16.17 23.58
CA THR A 69 9.65 16.39 24.56
C THR A 69 10.66 15.25 24.53
N GLN A 70 10.19 14.00 24.56
CA GLN A 70 11.09 12.83 24.51
C GLN A 70 11.86 12.76 23.20
N ASN A 71 11.19 12.93 22.06
CA ASN A 71 11.85 12.86 20.75
C ASN A 71 12.78 14.05 20.51
N ALA A 72 12.45 15.25 21.00
CA ALA A 72 13.32 16.42 20.93
C ALA A 72 14.60 16.17 21.74
N LYS A 73 14.49 15.68 22.98
CA LYS A 73 15.64 15.29 23.82
C LYS A 73 16.54 14.27 23.10
N GLN A 74 15.96 13.18 22.61
CA GLN A 74 16.71 12.14 21.88
C GLN A 74 17.33 12.67 20.58
N SER A 75 16.66 13.60 19.89
CA SER A 75 17.19 14.20 18.66
C SER A 75 18.35 15.15 18.95
N ILE A 76 18.29 15.92 20.04
CA ILE A 76 19.39 16.75 20.53
C ILE A 76 20.58 15.88 20.90
N GLU A 77 20.36 14.81 21.68
CA GLU A 77 21.40 13.84 22.06
C GLU A 77 22.05 13.16 20.84
N TYR A 78 21.25 12.90 19.80
CA TYR A 78 21.75 12.36 18.54
C TYR A 78 22.63 13.34 17.73
N GLY A 79 22.53 14.64 18.01
CA GLY A 79 23.27 15.71 17.31
C GLY A 79 22.41 16.59 16.40
N THR A 80 21.09 16.46 16.44
CA THR A 80 20.18 17.29 15.63
C THR A 80 20.20 18.73 16.15
N LYS A 81 20.32 19.70 15.25
CA LYS A 81 20.30 21.12 15.59
C LYS A 81 18.86 21.61 15.86
N VAL A 82 18.33 21.23 17.01
CA VAL A 82 17.03 21.72 17.49
C VAL A 82 17.18 23.16 17.96
N VAL A 83 16.36 24.06 17.43
CA VAL A 83 16.44 25.52 17.70
C VAL A 83 15.28 26.04 18.55
N GLY A 84 14.31 25.20 18.87
CA GLY A 84 13.14 25.55 19.69
C GLY A 84 11.91 24.74 19.31
N GLY A 85 10.74 25.23 19.70
CA GLY A 85 9.48 24.60 19.31
C GLY A 85 8.26 25.45 19.58
N VAL A 86 7.12 24.92 19.16
CA VAL A 86 5.83 25.60 19.17
C VAL A 86 4.85 24.84 20.04
N THR A 87 4.19 25.57 20.94
CA THR A 87 2.95 25.16 21.58
C THR A 87 1.97 26.32 21.47
N PRO A 88 0.78 26.12 20.87
CA PRO A 88 -0.18 27.20 20.64
C PRO A 88 -0.44 28.05 21.89
N GLY A 89 -0.29 29.36 21.74
CA GLY A 89 -0.56 30.35 22.80
C GLY A 89 0.46 30.39 23.95
N LYS A 90 1.55 29.61 23.91
CA LYS A 90 2.59 29.61 24.95
C LYS A 90 3.88 30.27 24.44
N THR A 91 4.52 31.06 25.31
CA THR A 91 5.86 31.62 25.08
C THR A 91 6.72 31.34 26.30
N GLY A 92 8.01 31.05 26.10
CA GLY A 92 8.95 30.83 27.20
C GLY A 92 10.13 29.99 26.74
N GLU A 93 10.56 29.05 27.59
CA GLU A 93 11.61 28.09 27.28
C GLU A 93 11.15 26.67 27.60
N HIS A 94 11.63 25.70 26.83
CA HIS A 94 11.48 24.27 27.10
C HIS A 94 12.70 23.54 26.55
N LEU A 95 13.28 22.62 27.32
CA LEU A 95 14.58 22.01 27.02
C LEU A 95 15.70 23.04 26.79
N GLU A 96 15.69 24.15 27.54
CA GLU A 96 16.66 25.25 27.42
C GLU A 96 16.66 25.92 26.02
N LEU A 97 15.57 25.75 25.27
CA LEU A 97 15.38 26.33 23.95
C LEU A 97 14.08 27.13 23.87
N PRO A 98 13.98 28.11 22.96
CA PRO A 98 12.78 28.94 22.80
C PRO A 98 11.50 28.13 22.58
N LEU A 99 10.49 28.44 23.37
CA LEU A 99 9.10 28.02 23.17
C LEU A 99 8.31 29.22 22.63
N LEU A 100 7.71 29.04 21.45
CA LEU A 100 7.00 30.10 20.74
C LEU A 100 5.52 29.78 20.53
N PRO A 101 4.66 30.81 20.40
CA PRO A 101 3.21 30.62 20.42
C PRO A 101 2.64 30.16 19.08
N SER A 102 3.40 30.25 17.98
CA SER A 102 3.00 29.85 16.62
C SER A 102 4.20 29.51 15.73
N VAL A 103 3.96 28.77 14.65
CA VAL A 103 4.99 28.44 13.64
C VAL A 103 5.45 29.69 12.90
N ARG A 104 4.56 30.67 12.68
CA ARG A 104 4.94 31.99 12.13
C ARG A 104 5.98 32.68 13.01
N ALA A 105 5.73 32.77 14.33
CA ALA A 105 6.68 33.37 15.25
C ALA A 105 8.02 32.61 15.25
N ALA A 106 7.98 31.28 15.16
CA ALA A 106 9.18 30.47 15.03
C ALA A 106 9.92 30.71 13.70
N LYS A 107 9.21 30.89 12.59
CA LYS A 107 9.82 31.26 11.31
C LYS A 107 10.56 32.59 11.39
N ASP A 108 9.92 33.60 11.97
CA ASP A 108 10.46 34.95 12.04
C ASP A 108 11.69 35.04 12.97
N GLN A 109 11.61 34.39 14.13
CA GLN A 109 12.65 34.47 15.17
C GLN A 109 13.76 33.42 15.01
N LEU A 110 13.38 32.17 14.69
CA LEU A 110 14.31 31.03 14.71
C LEU A 110 14.73 30.58 13.32
N ARG A 111 14.07 31.04 12.25
CA ARG A 111 14.35 30.68 10.85
C ARG A 111 14.66 29.18 10.67
N PRO A 112 13.74 28.28 11.02
CA PRO A 112 13.97 26.86 10.89
C PRO A 112 13.87 26.42 9.43
N ASP A 113 14.67 25.40 9.12
CA ASP A 113 14.68 24.70 7.83
C ASP A 113 13.66 23.55 7.83
N ALA A 114 13.35 23.02 9.01
CA ALA A 114 12.42 21.91 9.16
C ALA A 114 11.58 21.99 10.44
N THR A 115 10.41 21.35 10.41
CA THR A 115 9.54 21.15 11.57
C THR A 115 9.16 19.69 11.72
N ALA A 116 9.21 19.16 12.94
CA ALA A 116 8.73 17.83 13.28
C ALA A 116 7.45 17.93 14.12
N ILE A 117 6.35 17.33 13.64
CA ILE A 117 5.00 17.49 14.19
C ILE A 117 4.65 16.31 15.09
N TYR A 118 4.56 16.55 16.39
CA TYR A 118 4.20 15.56 17.41
C TYR A 118 2.93 15.98 18.17
N VAL A 119 1.82 16.06 17.43
CA VAL A 119 0.48 16.34 17.98
C VAL A 119 -0.45 15.15 17.77
N ALA A 120 -1.62 15.17 18.41
CA ALA A 120 -2.64 14.15 18.19
C ALA A 120 -3.18 14.21 16.75
N ALA A 121 -3.71 13.09 16.24
CA ALA A 121 -4.23 12.98 14.87
C ALA A 121 -5.21 14.11 14.50
N GLN A 122 -6.14 14.43 15.40
CA GLN A 122 -7.13 15.50 15.25
C GLN A 122 -6.56 16.92 15.13
N GLN A 123 -5.29 17.12 15.47
CA GLN A 123 -4.57 18.40 15.41
C GLN A 123 -3.51 18.42 14.29
N ALA A 124 -3.21 17.27 13.71
CA ALA A 124 -2.06 17.12 12.82
C ALA A 124 -2.23 17.86 11.49
N ALA A 125 -3.43 17.83 10.89
CA ALA A 125 -3.71 18.57 9.66
C ALA A 125 -3.50 20.08 9.86
N ALA A 126 -4.12 20.67 10.89
CA ALA A 126 -3.94 22.09 11.21
C ALA A 126 -2.47 22.46 11.48
N ALA A 127 -1.69 21.59 12.13
CA ALA A 127 -0.26 21.80 12.36
C ALA A 127 0.58 21.72 11.06
N ILE A 128 0.18 20.87 10.11
CA ILE A 128 0.80 20.81 8.78
C ILE A 128 0.47 22.10 8.00
N GLU A 129 -0.79 22.52 8.00
CA GLU A 129 -1.26 23.73 7.33
C GLU A 129 -0.55 24.98 7.86
N GLU A 130 -0.46 25.14 9.19
CA GLU A 130 0.26 26.25 9.81
C GLU A 130 1.74 26.31 9.35
N ALA A 131 2.37 25.15 9.18
CA ALA A 131 3.74 25.07 8.68
C ALA A 131 3.87 25.33 7.17
N ILE A 132 2.88 24.95 6.36
CA ILE A 132 2.81 25.32 4.94
C ILE A 132 2.65 26.84 4.81
N GLU A 133 1.70 27.44 5.54
CA GLU A 133 1.46 28.88 5.55
C GLU A 133 2.70 29.67 6.01
N ALA A 134 3.43 29.14 6.99
CA ALA A 134 4.68 29.72 7.47
C ALA A 134 5.89 29.49 6.54
N GLU A 135 5.71 28.80 5.42
CA GLU A 135 6.76 28.43 4.47
C GLU A 135 7.95 27.73 5.13
N ILE A 136 7.67 26.78 6.05
CA ILE A 136 8.71 25.91 6.60
C ILE A 136 9.16 24.91 5.51
N PRO A 137 10.44 24.90 5.11
CA PRO A 137 10.86 24.13 3.94
C PRO A 137 10.58 22.62 4.02
N LEU A 138 10.83 22.00 5.17
CA LEU A 138 10.52 20.59 5.40
C LEU A 138 9.55 20.42 6.57
N ILE A 139 8.49 19.66 6.35
CA ILE A 139 7.47 19.31 7.35
C ILE A 139 7.49 17.79 7.50
N VAL A 140 7.72 17.30 8.71
CA VAL A 140 7.70 15.86 9.02
C VAL A 140 6.54 15.58 9.99
N ALA A 141 5.51 14.90 9.50
CA ALA A 141 4.31 14.57 10.26
C ALA A 141 4.28 13.08 10.61
N VAL A 142 4.32 12.78 11.91
CA VAL A 142 4.37 11.39 12.41
C VAL A 142 3.02 10.83 12.82
N ALA A 143 1.99 11.67 12.93
CA ALA A 143 0.68 11.25 13.40
C ALA A 143 0.03 10.27 12.40
N GLU A 144 -0.55 9.21 12.93
CA GLU A 144 -1.37 8.25 12.20
C GLU A 144 -2.85 8.58 12.35
N HIS A 145 -3.70 7.98 11.52
CA HIS A 145 -5.16 8.17 11.56
C HIS A 145 -5.60 9.64 11.44
N ILE A 146 -4.90 10.41 10.60
CA ILE A 146 -5.42 11.71 10.15
C ILE A 146 -6.60 11.43 9.19
N PRO A 147 -7.72 12.15 9.30
CA PRO A 147 -8.83 12.00 8.38
C PRO A 147 -8.41 12.24 6.92
N LEU A 148 -8.93 11.44 6.01
CA LEU A 148 -8.59 11.43 4.59
C LEU A 148 -8.94 12.76 3.92
N HIS A 149 -10.08 13.37 4.28
CA HIS A 149 -10.51 14.67 3.76
C HIS A 149 -9.61 15.81 4.24
N ASP A 150 -9.08 15.72 5.45
CA ASP A 150 -8.07 16.67 5.93
C ASP A 150 -6.77 16.53 5.12
N MET A 151 -6.34 15.30 4.81
CA MET A 151 -5.18 15.07 3.96
C MET A 151 -5.41 15.49 2.50
N LEU A 152 -6.62 15.38 1.95
CA LEU A 152 -6.96 15.94 0.62
C LEU A 152 -6.75 17.45 0.59
N ARG A 153 -7.19 18.15 1.64
CA ARG A 153 -7.00 19.60 1.77
C ARG A 153 -5.52 19.97 1.89
N VAL A 154 -4.74 19.24 2.70
CA VAL A 154 -3.28 19.38 2.79
C VAL A 154 -2.62 19.16 1.42
N GLN A 155 -3.01 18.12 0.69
CA GLN A 155 -2.49 17.83 -0.64
C GLN A 155 -2.77 18.96 -1.65
N SER A 156 -3.95 19.56 -1.60
CA SER A 156 -4.28 20.75 -2.40
C SER A 156 -3.35 21.92 -2.09
N MET A 157 -3.13 22.21 -0.80
CA MET A 157 -2.21 23.27 -0.36
C MET A 157 -0.78 23.00 -0.82
N LEU A 158 -0.29 21.76 -0.67
CA LEU A 158 1.05 21.37 -1.10
C LEU A 158 1.25 21.59 -2.61
N ARG A 159 0.26 21.23 -3.44
CA ARG A 159 0.30 21.43 -4.89
C ARG A 159 0.21 22.90 -5.33
N SER A 160 -0.38 23.76 -4.52
CA SER A 160 -0.51 25.20 -4.83
C SER A 160 0.76 26.03 -4.56
N GLN A 161 1.84 25.39 -4.09
CA GLN A 161 3.04 26.09 -3.60
C GLN A 161 4.34 25.32 -3.94
N SER A 162 5.49 25.92 -3.64
CA SER A 162 6.83 25.44 -4.03
C SER A 162 7.92 25.65 -2.96
N LYS A 163 7.52 25.88 -1.71
CA LYS A 163 8.38 26.18 -0.56
C LYS A 163 8.48 25.01 0.41
N SER A 164 7.36 24.43 0.77
CA SER A 164 7.25 23.42 1.84
C SER A 164 7.10 22.03 1.24
N ARG A 165 7.81 21.04 1.78
CA ARG A 165 7.68 19.62 1.45
C ARG A 165 7.13 18.87 2.66
N LEU A 166 6.16 17.99 2.46
CA LEU A 166 5.67 17.12 3.52
C LEU A 166 6.27 15.70 3.40
N VAL A 167 6.79 15.18 4.51
CA VAL A 167 7.06 13.75 4.70
C VAL A 167 6.07 13.20 5.72
N GLY A 168 5.40 12.12 5.33
CA GLY A 168 4.21 11.61 5.99
C GLY A 168 2.91 12.18 5.39
N ALA A 169 1.79 12.20 6.12
CA ALA A 169 1.65 11.74 7.51
C ALA A 169 1.80 10.21 7.66
N ASN A 170 1.50 9.65 8.85
CA ASN A 170 1.65 8.22 9.13
C ASN A 170 3.06 7.70 8.77
N SER A 171 4.08 8.42 9.24
CA SER A 171 5.48 8.20 8.87
C SER A 171 6.36 7.99 10.11
N PRO A 172 7.39 7.11 10.04
CA PRO A 172 8.42 7.03 11.08
C PRO A 172 9.31 8.28 11.15
N GLY A 173 9.24 9.13 10.12
CA GLY A 173 9.99 10.35 9.92
C GLY A 173 11.18 10.17 8.98
N MET A 174 12.19 11.03 9.15
CA MET A 174 13.45 10.99 8.41
C MET A 174 14.66 11.03 9.34
N ILE A 175 15.76 10.42 8.91
CA ILE A 175 17.04 10.47 9.61
C ILE A 175 18.21 10.43 8.63
N SER A 176 19.11 11.41 8.74
CA SER A 176 20.44 11.37 8.12
C SER A 176 21.43 10.90 9.17
N ALA A 177 21.96 9.69 9.00
CA ALA A 177 22.88 9.12 9.97
C ALA A 177 24.29 9.71 9.85
N VAL A 178 24.73 10.00 8.61
CA VAL A 178 25.96 10.76 8.34
C VAL A 178 25.84 12.21 8.81
N GLY A 179 24.69 12.84 8.58
CA GLY A 179 24.43 14.23 8.93
C GLY A 179 23.98 14.44 10.37
N LYS A 180 23.91 13.39 11.21
CA LYS A 180 23.47 13.46 12.61
C LYS A 180 22.18 14.26 12.81
N CYS A 181 21.23 14.14 11.89
CA CYS A 181 19.97 14.87 11.90
C CYS A 181 18.81 13.88 11.89
N ARG A 182 17.89 14.01 12.86
CA ARG A 182 16.73 13.15 13.02
C ARG A 182 15.47 13.97 13.21
N LEU A 183 14.43 13.63 12.45
CA LEU A 183 13.07 14.12 12.59
C LEU A 183 12.14 12.91 12.58
N GLY A 184 11.84 12.34 13.75
CA GLY A 184 10.98 11.15 13.84
C GLY A 184 11.26 10.31 15.07
N PHE A 185 10.69 9.11 15.11
CA PHE A 185 10.72 8.21 16.28
C PHE A 185 11.61 6.96 16.07
N HIS A 186 12.68 7.11 15.29
CA HIS A 186 13.62 6.05 14.93
C HIS A 186 14.25 5.34 16.16
N PRO A 187 14.41 4.01 16.13
CA PRO A 187 15.17 3.25 17.14
C PRO A 187 16.68 3.46 16.95
N LEU A 188 17.17 4.58 17.47
CA LEU A 188 18.54 5.10 17.33
C LEU A 188 19.67 4.06 17.46
N PRO A 189 19.64 3.11 18.42
CA PRO A 189 20.69 2.10 18.55
C PRO A 189 20.92 1.22 17.32
N THR A 190 19.95 1.14 16.41
CA THR A 190 20.04 0.33 15.18
C THR A 190 20.69 1.07 14.00
N PHE A 191 20.88 2.39 14.11
CA PHE A 191 21.42 3.22 13.04
C PHE A 191 22.92 3.42 13.19
N THR A 192 23.63 3.32 12.07
CA THR A 192 25.05 3.67 11.99
C THR A 192 25.29 4.54 10.76
N PRO A 193 26.17 5.56 10.82
CA PRO A 193 26.54 6.31 9.63
C PRO A 193 27.13 5.38 8.56
N GLY A 194 26.73 5.55 7.31
CA GLY A 194 27.29 4.80 6.19
C GLY A 194 26.71 5.26 4.85
N SER A 195 26.58 4.34 3.91
CA SER A 195 26.38 4.66 2.49
C SER A 195 25.07 4.16 1.89
N ILE A 196 24.13 3.67 2.69
CA ILE A 196 22.85 3.14 2.17
C ILE A 196 21.73 4.15 2.35
N GLY A 197 21.13 4.55 1.22
CA GLY A 197 19.90 5.34 1.19
C GLY A 197 18.69 4.41 1.26
N ILE A 198 17.72 4.70 2.14
CA ILE A 198 16.53 3.86 2.33
C ILE A 198 15.29 4.72 2.22
N VAL A 199 14.32 4.30 1.40
CA VAL A 199 12.98 4.90 1.38
C VAL A 199 11.94 3.82 1.65
N ALA A 200 10.99 4.11 2.55
CA ALA A 200 10.05 3.11 3.02
C ALA A 200 8.65 3.68 3.27
N LYS A 201 7.63 2.96 2.80
CA LYS A 201 6.22 3.19 3.18
C LYS A 201 5.97 2.71 4.62
N SER A 202 6.46 1.52 4.94
CA SER A 202 6.29 0.88 6.25
C SER A 202 7.41 1.25 7.23
N GLY A 203 7.05 1.76 8.41
CA GLY A 203 7.99 2.08 9.48
C GLY A 203 8.71 0.85 10.06
N THR A 204 7.99 -0.21 10.40
CA THR A 204 8.61 -1.42 10.99
C THR A 204 9.52 -2.14 9.99
N LEU A 205 9.13 -2.25 8.72
CA LEU A 205 10.02 -2.80 7.68
C LEU A 205 11.23 -1.89 7.43
N SER A 206 11.08 -0.57 7.56
CA SER A 206 12.22 0.35 7.48
C SER A 206 13.24 0.05 8.59
N TYR A 207 12.79 -0.17 9.83
CA TYR A 207 13.68 -0.47 10.95
C TYR A 207 14.34 -1.84 10.82
N GLU A 208 13.61 -2.85 10.33
CA GLU A 208 14.18 -4.15 9.99
C GLU A 208 15.26 -4.05 8.91
N THR A 209 15.04 -3.19 7.90
CA THR A 209 15.99 -2.95 6.80
C THR A 209 17.25 -2.24 7.29
N VAL A 210 17.10 -1.21 8.12
CA VAL A 210 18.21 -0.55 8.82
C VAL A 210 18.99 -1.57 9.65
N ALA A 211 18.27 -2.34 10.47
CA ALA A 211 18.68 -3.57 11.16
C ALA A 211 19.62 -4.44 10.32
N SER A 212 19.04 -4.90 9.21
CA SER A 212 19.61 -5.49 7.99
C SER A 212 21.03 -5.04 7.70
N THR A 213 21.07 -3.84 7.17
CA THR A 213 22.25 -3.21 6.59
C THR A 213 23.32 -2.90 7.63
N THR A 214 22.95 -2.39 8.81
CA THR A 214 23.89 -2.14 9.91
C THR A 214 24.65 -3.40 10.32
N ARG A 215 23.96 -4.55 10.49
CA ARG A 215 24.63 -5.82 10.84
C ARG A 215 25.58 -6.33 9.75
N ALA A 216 25.30 -6.02 8.49
CA ALA A 216 26.19 -6.35 7.38
C ALA A 216 27.40 -5.40 7.24
N GLY A 217 27.51 -4.39 8.12
CA GLY A 217 28.53 -3.34 8.08
C GLY A 217 28.22 -2.21 7.10
N LEU A 218 26.97 -2.12 6.64
CA LEU A 218 26.48 -1.11 5.71
C LEU A 218 25.59 -0.11 6.45
N GLY A 219 26.21 0.92 7.04
CA GLY A 219 25.46 2.00 7.68
C GLY A 219 24.63 2.81 6.66
N GLN A 220 23.79 3.70 7.17
CA GLN A 220 22.85 4.49 6.39
C GLN A 220 23.39 5.89 6.10
N SER A 221 23.10 6.41 4.90
CA SER A 221 23.30 7.82 4.57
C SER A 221 22.08 8.61 5.03
N LEU A 222 20.95 8.37 4.37
CA LEU A 222 19.65 9.01 4.59
C LEU A 222 18.54 7.96 4.53
N VAL A 223 17.67 7.97 5.54
CA VAL A 223 16.46 7.15 5.59
C VAL A 223 15.23 8.05 5.56
N ILE A 224 14.36 7.82 4.57
CA ILE A 224 13.12 8.56 4.35
C ILE A 224 11.96 7.61 4.55
N GLY A 225 11.31 7.68 5.71
CA GLY A 225 10.00 7.08 5.89
C GLY A 225 8.96 7.94 5.22
N MET A 226 8.56 7.64 3.99
CA MET A 226 7.48 8.40 3.34
C MET A 226 6.13 8.21 4.05
N GLY A 227 5.97 7.09 4.75
CA GLY A 227 4.78 6.74 5.51
C GLY A 227 3.76 5.93 4.71
N GLY A 228 2.80 5.36 5.43
CA GLY A 228 1.73 4.52 4.87
C GLY A 228 0.42 5.27 4.65
N ASP A 229 0.42 6.61 4.70
CA ASP A 229 -0.79 7.36 4.41
C ASP A 229 -1.21 7.17 2.94
N PRO A 230 -2.51 7.08 2.60
CA PRO A 230 -2.97 6.95 1.22
C PRO A 230 -2.66 8.18 0.37
N LEU A 231 -2.41 9.33 1.00
CA LEU A 231 -2.12 10.62 0.38
C LEU A 231 -0.79 11.19 0.93
N PRO A 232 0.36 10.51 0.71
CA PRO A 232 1.63 10.94 1.27
C PRO A 232 2.14 12.21 0.57
N GLY A 233 2.85 13.07 1.30
CA GLY A 233 3.45 14.28 0.74
C GLY A 233 4.73 14.07 -0.06
N THR A 234 5.38 12.91 0.08
CA THR A 234 6.64 12.53 -0.57
C THR A 234 6.52 11.07 -1.00
N ASP A 235 7.01 10.72 -2.18
CA ASP A 235 6.95 9.36 -2.72
C ASP A 235 8.34 8.74 -2.97
N PHE A 236 8.37 7.56 -3.59
CA PHE A 236 9.60 6.88 -3.97
C PHE A 236 10.41 7.65 -5.02
N VAL A 237 9.75 8.29 -5.99
CA VAL A 237 10.42 9.04 -7.07
C VAL A 237 11.13 10.26 -6.49
N ASP A 238 10.50 10.96 -5.56
CA ASP A 238 11.09 12.07 -4.82
C ASP A 238 12.34 11.65 -4.05
N ALA A 239 12.27 10.53 -3.32
CA ALA A 239 13.42 9.99 -2.61
C ALA A 239 14.54 9.54 -3.56
N LEU A 240 14.20 8.90 -4.67
CA LEU A 240 15.15 8.46 -5.70
C LEU A 240 15.91 9.65 -6.31
N LYS A 241 15.21 10.77 -6.60
CA LYS A 241 15.85 12.03 -7.06
C LYS A 241 16.85 12.58 -6.03
N VAL A 242 16.58 12.43 -4.73
CA VAL A 242 17.53 12.81 -3.68
C VAL A 242 18.74 11.88 -3.69
N PHE A 243 18.49 10.56 -3.65
CA PHE A 243 19.53 9.54 -3.55
C PHE A 243 20.44 9.51 -4.75
N GLU A 244 19.95 9.79 -5.96
CA GLU A 244 20.77 9.91 -7.15
C GLU A 244 21.93 10.89 -6.95
N HIS A 245 21.62 12.09 -6.45
CA HIS A 245 22.57 13.19 -6.31
C HIS A 245 23.24 13.26 -4.94
N ASP A 246 22.88 12.36 -4.02
CA ASP A 246 23.50 12.29 -2.71
C ASP A 246 24.86 11.56 -2.79
N VAL A 247 25.93 12.26 -2.46
CA VAL A 247 27.31 11.75 -2.56
C VAL A 247 27.61 10.67 -1.52
N ASP A 248 26.92 10.69 -0.38
CA ASP A 248 27.08 9.71 0.70
C ASP A 248 26.37 8.40 0.36
N THR A 249 25.28 8.46 -0.41
CA THR A 249 24.55 7.28 -0.86
C THR A 249 25.27 6.55 -1.99
N LYS A 250 25.63 5.28 -1.77
CA LYS A 250 26.21 4.34 -2.74
C LYS A 250 25.27 3.21 -3.14
N GLY A 251 24.37 2.79 -2.26
CA GLY A 251 23.33 1.79 -2.54
C GLY A 251 21.96 2.29 -2.08
N ILE A 252 20.90 1.89 -2.78
CA ILE A 252 19.53 2.35 -2.52
C ILE A 252 18.63 1.15 -2.19
N ILE A 253 17.78 1.28 -1.17
CA ILE A 253 16.76 0.28 -0.82
C ILE A 253 15.36 0.93 -0.84
N LEU A 254 14.44 0.28 -1.54
CA LEU A 254 13.01 0.63 -1.57
C LEU A 254 12.22 -0.40 -0.78
N VAL A 255 11.43 0.05 0.19
CA VAL A 255 10.55 -0.82 0.99
C VAL A 255 9.11 -0.41 0.74
N GLY A 256 8.48 -1.11 -0.19
CA GLY A 256 7.11 -0.90 -0.62
C GLY A 256 6.12 -1.91 -0.05
N GLU A 257 4.85 -1.67 -0.36
CA GLU A 257 3.73 -2.52 0.05
C GLU A 257 2.57 -2.38 -0.95
N ILE A 258 1.56 -3.23 -0.80
CA ILE A 258 0.32 -3.13 -1.59
C ILE A 258 -0.30 -1.71 -1.55
N GLY A 259 -1.04 -1.38 -2.61
CA GLY A 259 -1.80 -0.14 -2.72
C GLY A 259 -1.06 1.01 -3.39
N GLY A 260 -1.79 1.76 -4.22
CA GLY A 260 -1.29 2.89 -5.01
C GLY A 260 -0.30 2.47 -6.10
N LYS A 261 0.27 3.48 -6.79
CA LYS A 261 1.19 3.31 -7.94
C LYS A 261 2.66 3.67 -7.67
N ALA A 262 3.00 4.05 -6.45
CA ALA A 262 4.33 4.57 -6.12
C ALA A 262 5.47 3.64 -6.58
N GLU A 263 5.30 2.31 -6.46
CA GLU A 263 6.28 1.32 -6.92
C GLU A 263 6.39 1.23 -8.45
N GLU A 264 5.28 1.42 -9.17
CA GLU A 264 5.23 1.45 -10.64
C GLU A 264 5.92 2.71 -11.17
N ASP A 265 5.62 3.86 -10.58
CA ASP A 265 6.24 5.15 -10.93
C ASP A 265 7.75 5.14 -10.63
N ALA A 266 8.13 4.51 -9.51
CA ALA A 266 9.54 4.28 -9.18
C ALA A 266 10.22 3.38 -10.22
N ALA A 267 9.58 2.29 -10.65
CA ALA A 267 10.14 1.40 -11.66
C ALA A 267 10.38 2.13 -12.99
N GLU A 268 9.43 2.96 -13.43
CA GLU A 268 9.60 3.74 -14.66
C GLU A 268 10.71 4.79 -14.53
N TRP A 269 10.76 5.51 -13.41
CA TRP A 269 11.85 6.45 -13.12
C TRP A 269 13.21 5.75 -13.09
N ILE A 270 13.30 4.56 -12.50
CA ILE A 270 14.56 3.79 -12.41
C ILE A 270 15.04 3.36 -13.80
N LYS A 271 14.14 2.97 -14.71
CA LYS A 271 14.52 2.67 -16.11
C LYS A 271 15.16 3.88 -16.77
N GLU A 272 14.55 5.06 -16.63
CA GLU A 272 15.09 6.29 -17.20
C GLU A 272 16.42 6.69 -16.54
N TYR A 273 16.54 6.57 -15.22
CA TYR A 273 17.78 6.77 -14.49
C TYR A 273 18.93 5.89 -14.99
N ARG A 274 18.66 4.59 -15.21
CA ARG A 274 19.65 3.65 -15.73
C ARG A 274 20.03 3.90 -17.18
N LYS A 275 19.09 4.37 -18.01
CA LYS A 275 19.39 4.75 -19.41
C LYS A 275 20.31 5.97 -19.48
N ARG A 276 20.11 6.95 -18.60
CA ARG A 276 20.83 8.24 -18.64
C ARG A 276 22.08 8.32 -17.77
N THR A 277 22.33 7.31 -16.94
CA THR A 277 23.47 7.30 -15.99
C THR A 277 24.40 6.15 -16.33
N GLU A 278 25.67 6.44 -16.60
CA GLU A 278 26.67 5.44 -16.97
C GLU A 278 26.88 4.38 -15.87
N ARG A 279 26.89 4.82 -14.60
CA ARG A 279 27.09 3.97 -13.42
C ARG A 279 25.96 4.19 -12.41
N PRO A 280 24.77 3.62 -12.65
CA PRO A 280 23.66 3.79 -11.74
C PRO A 280 23.95 3.03 -10.44
N LYS A 281 23.74 3.70 -9.31
CA LYS A 281 23.81 3.11 -7.96
C LYS A 281 22.95 1.83 -7.89
N PRO A 282 23.45 0.73 -7.28
CA PRO A 282 22.66 -0.49 -7.11
C PRO A 282 21.41 -0.23 -6.28
N ILE A 283 20.30 -0.88 -6.68
CA ILE A 283 18.99 -0.73 -6.06
C ILE A 283 18.45 -2.10 -5.68
N MET A 284 18.00 -2.22 -4.43
CA MET A 284 17.22 -3.38 -3.96
C MET A 284 15.80 -2.98 -3.54
N ALA A 285 14.86 -3.91 -3.60
CA ALA A 285 13.49 -3.65 -3.14
C ALA A 285 12.83 -4.84 -2.43
N LEU A 286 11.85 -4.54 -1.59
CA LEU A 286 10.90 -5.48 -1.00
C LEU A 286 9.50 -4.91 -1.17
N ILE A 287 8.55 -5.73 -1.64
CA ILE A 287 7.12 -5.40 -1.67
C ILE A 287 6.37 -6.35 -0.74
N ALA A 288 5.78 -5.83 0.33
CA ALA A 288 4.97 -6.61 1.26
C ALA A 288 3.49 -6.71 0.82
N GLY A 289 2.84 -7.82 1.18
CA GLY A 289 1.42 -8.08 0.94
C GLY A 289 1.13 -8.97 -0.27
N VAL A 290 2.04 -9.88 -0.62
CA VAL A 290 1.83 -10.86 -1.72
C VAL A 290 0.65 -11.79 -1.42
N GLN A 291 0.49 -12.20 -0.17
CA GLN A 291 -0.59 -13.05 0.32
C GLN A 291 -1.80 -12.26 0.85
N ALA A 292 -1.82 -10.93 0.66
CA ALA A 292 -2.92 -10.11 1.15
C ALA A 292 -4.23 -10.48 0.43
N PRO A 293 -5.31 -10.79 1.15
CA PRO A 293 -6.59 -11.11 0.55
C PRO A 293 -7.16 -9.91 -0.21
N SER A 294 -7.72 -10.15 -1.40
CA SER A 294 -8.33 -9.11 -2.23
C SER A 294 -9.49 -8.42 -1.51
N GLY A 295 -9.61 -7.10 -1.70
CA GLY A 295 -10.68 -6.28 -1.12
C GLY A 295 -10.58 -6.04 0.39
N ARG A 296 -9.51 -6.50 1.05
CA ARG A 296 -9.28 -6.31 2.48
C ARG A 296 -8.24 -5.23 2.73
N VAL A 297 -8.48 -4.44 3.78
CA VAL A 297 -7.53 -3.46 4.29
C VAL A 297 -6.63 -4.15 5.31
N MET A 298 -5.32 -4.01 5.13
CA MET A 298 -4.27 -4.68 5.88
C MET A 298 -3.60 -3.71 6.85
N GLY A 299 -3.60 -4.11 8.13
CA GLY A 299 -2.94 -3.40 9.24
C GLY A 299 -3.45 -1.99 9.54
N HIS A 300 -2.89 -1.37 10.57
CA HIS A 300 -3.35 -0.05 11.06
C HIS A 300 -3.09 1.09 10.05
N ALA A 301 -2.08 0.93 9.19
CA ALA A 301 -1.74 1.90 8.15
C ALA A 301 -2.79 1.98 7.03
N GLY A 302 -3.67 0.99 6.93
CA GLY A 302 -4.76 0.99 5.96
C GLY A 302 -4.31 0.61 4.55
N ALA A 303 -3.34 -0.31 4.40
CA ALA A 303 -2.83 -0.74 3.11
C ALA A 303 -3.85 -1.66 2.41
N PHE A 304 -4.20 -1.36 1.16
CA PHE A 304 -5.11 -2.21 0.37
C PHE A 304 -4.89 -2.00 -1.13
N VAL A 305 -5.16 -3.05 -1.91
CA VAL A 305 -5.16 -2.99 -3.38
C VAL A 305 -6.50 -2.41 -3.86
N GLY A 306 -6.45 -1.24 -4.46
CA GLY A 306 -7.60 -0.58 -5.08
C GLY A 306 -8.01 -1.25 -6.39
N ALA A 307 -9.21 -0.93 -6.86
CA ALA A 307 -9.69 -1.38 -8.17
C ALA A 307 -8.77 -0.84 -9.29
N GLY A 308 -8.28 -1.71 -10.16
CA GLY A 308 -7.36 -1.33 -11.24
C GLY A 308 -5.90 -1.11 -10.81
N GLU A 309 -5.59 -1.21 -9.51
CA GLU A 309 -4.21 -1.14 -9.04
C GLU A 309 -3.48 -2.47 -9.20
N MET A 310 -2.15 -2.39 -9.35
CA MET A 310 -1.31 -3.56 -9.51
C MET A 310 -1.18 -4.36 -8.21
N THR A 311 -1.17 -5.69 -8.33
CA THR A 311 -0.91 -6.60 -7.21
C THR A 311 0.54 -6.48 -6.74
N ALA A 312 0.83 -6.90 -5.50
CA ALA A 312 2.21 -6.94 -5.00
C ALA A 312 3.15 -7.74 -5.91
N ALA A 313 2.72 -8.89 -6.43
CA ALA A 313 3.50 -9.69 -7.38
C ALA A 313 3.75 -8.94 -8.70
N GLY A 314 2.77 -8.18 -9.20
CA GLY A 314 2.97 -7.31 -10.36
C GLY A 314 3.99 -6.21 -10.08
N LYS A 315 3.92 -5.57 -8.92
CA LYS A 315 4.87 -4.53 -8.48
C LYS A 315 6.31 -5.04 -8.40
N VAL A 316 6.48 -6.26 -7.86
CA VAL A 316 7.78 -6.96 -7.85
C VAL A 316 8.32 -7.10 -9.27
N ARG A 317 7.48 -7.61 -10.20
CA ARG A 317 7.88 -7.82 -11.59
C ARG A 317 8.31 -6.53 -12.30
N VAL A 318 7.56 -5.43 -12.17
CA VAL A 318 7.93 -4.18 -12.86
C VAL A 318 9.23 -3.57 -12.32
N LEU A 319 9.52 -3.76 -11.02
CA LEU A 319 10.79 -3.35 -10.42
C LEU A 319 11.95 -4.23 -10.90
N GLU A 320 11.76 -5.56 -10.99
CA GLU A 320 12.73 -6.48 -11.57
C GLU A 320 13.02 -6.14 -13.04
N ASP A 321 11.99 -5.86 -13.84
CA ASP A 321 12.10 -5.41 -15.22
C ASP A 321 12.83 -4.05 -15.33
N ALA A 322 12.80 -3.22 -14.29
CA ALA A 322 13.59 -2.00 -14.17
C ALA A 322 15.04 -2.23 -13.70
N GLY A 323 15.44 -3.49 -13.48
CA GLY A 323 16.77 -3.90 -13.05
C GLY A 323 17.00 -3.83 -11.53
N VAL A 324 15.95 -3.67 -10.73
CA VAL A 324 16.02 -3.68 -9.27
C VAL A 324 16.12 -5.12 -8.76
N VAL A 325 16.99 -5.37 -7.77
CA VAL A 325 17.09 -6.68 -7.14
C VAL A 325 16.06 -6.80 -6.01
N THR A 326 15.09 -7.68 -6.16
CA THR A 326 14.03 -7.88 -5.17
C THR A 326 14.42 -8.92 -4.12
N THR A 327 13.84 -8.80 -2.94
CA THR A 327 13.93 -9.79 -1.86
C THR A 327 12.55 -10.00 -1.25
N ASN A 328 12.35 -11.15 -0.60
CA ASN A 328 11.10 -11.50 0.06
C ASN A 328 11.10 -11.24 1.58
N HIS A 329 12.22 -10.83 2.17
CA HIS A 329 12.29 -10.48 3.60
C HIS A 329 13.39 -9.44 3.86
N PRO A 330 13.20 -8.45 4.77
CA PRO A 330 14.17 -7.39 5.02
C PRO A 330 15.50 -7.89 5.60
N SER A 331 15.52 -9.05 6.27
CA SER A 331 16.77 -9.66 6.79
C SER A 331 17.83 -9.88 5.72
N LYS A 332 17.44 -9.98 4.44
CA LYS A 332 18.34 -10.27 3.31
C LYS A 332 18.95 -9.02 2.68
N PHE A 333 18.52 -7.81 3.07
CA PHE A 333 19.02 -6.57 2.47
C PHE A 333 20.50 -6.33 2.72
N GLY A 334 21.01 -6.56 3.94
CA GLY A 334 22.41 -6.31 4.27
C GLY A 334 23.38 -7.10 3.37
N GLU A 335 23.29 -8.43 3.40
CA GLU A 335 24.14 -9.28 2.57
C GLU A 335 23.86 -9.13 1.07
N GLY A 336 22.60 -8.89 0.68
CA GLY A 336 22.24 -8.61 -0.71
C GLY A 336 22.92 -7.36 -1.25
N MET A 337 22.85 -6.26 -0.51
CA MET A 337 23.43 -4.98 -0.92
C MET A 337 24.96 -5.05 -0.90
N LYS A 338 25.54 -5.76 0.07
CA LYS A 338 26.99 -6.00 0.14
C LYS A 338 27.51 -6.71 -1.11
N ARG A 339 26.78 -7.73 -1.60
CA ARG A 339 27.12 -8.39 -2.87
C ARG A 339 27.05 -7.44 -4.05
N LEU A 340 26.01 -6.62 -4.16
CA LEU A 340 25.85 -5.66 -5.26
C LEU A 340 26.96 -4.61 -5.28
N LEU A 341 27.32 -4.06 -4.12
CA LEU A 341 28.42 -3.10 -3.99
C LEU A 341 29.79 -3.76 -4.23
N GLY A 342 29.99 -5.01 -3.81
CA GLY A 342 31.23 -5.76 -4.04
C GLY A 342 31.43 -6.21 -5.49
N SER A 343 30.33 -6.45 -6.23
CA SER A 343 30.36 -6.88 -7.64
C SER A 343 30.72 -5.77 -8.64
N GLU A 344 31.05 -4.55 -8.19
CA GLU A 344 31.63 -3.52 -9.05
C GLU A 344 33.01 -3.93 -9.63
N ALA A 345 33.60 -5.04 -9.17
CA ALA A 345 34.61 -5.79 -9.91
C ALA A 345 33.94 -6.89 -10.76
N HIS A 346 33.59 -6.55 -12.02
CA HIS A 346 33.04 -7.43 -13.07
C HIS A 346 31.58 -7.89 -12.91
N TRP A 347 30.65 -7.08 -13.42
CA TRP A 347 29.34 -7.58 -13.83
C TRP A 347 29.44 -8.25 -15.22
N ILE A 348 29.34 -9.58 -15.25
CA ILE A 348 29.01 -10.35 -16.44
C ILE A 348 27.53 -10.75 -16.30
N PRO A 349 26.64 -10.40 -17.24
CA PRO A 349 25.28 -10.90 -17.21
C PRO A 349 25.31 -12.42 -17.32
N SER A 350 24.74 -13.10 -16.33
CA SER A 350 24.42 -14.52 -16.42
C SER A 350 23.49 -14.72 -17.61
N SER A 351 24.03 -15.29 -18.70
CA SER A 351 23.22 -15.78 -19.81
C SER A 351 22.24 -16.83 -19.29
N PRO A 352 20.99 -16.87 -19.77
CA PRO A 352 20.07 -17.93 -19.40
C PRO A 352 20.67 -19.26 -19.85
N SER A 353 20.74 -20.22 -18.93
CA SER A 353 21.22 -21.57 -19.19
C SER A 353 20.47 -22.18 -20.38
N SER A 354 21.15 -22.30 -21.52
CA SER A 354 20.72 -23.09 -22.66
C SER A 354 20.77 -24.56 -22.27
N LEU A 355 19.64 -25.10 -21.85
CA LEU A 355 19.38 -26.54 -21.87
C LEU A 355 18.60 -26.83 -23.14
N ASP A 356 19.25 -27.58 -24.04
CA ASP A 356 18.71 -28.17 -25.24
C ASP A 356 17.28 -28.68 -25.06
N LYS A 357 16.34 -28.08 -25.80
CA LYS A 357 15.04 -28.70 -26.10
C LYS A 357 14.76 -28.55 -27.58
N THR A 358 15.13 -29.61 -28.29
CA THR A 358 14.56 -30.05 -29.56
C THR A 358 13.10 -29.65 -29.70
N GLN A 359 12.82 -28.89 -30.76
CA GLN A 359 11.48 -28.60 -31.26
C GLN A 359 10.71 -29.90 -31.51
N GLN A 360 9.65 -30.13 -30.74
CA GLN A 360 8.52 -30.95 -31.16
C GLN A 360 7.25 -30.12 -31.03
N ARG A 361 6.66 -29.76 -32.18
CA ARG A 361 5.34 -29.15 -32.27
C ARG A 361 4.30 -30.23 -31.96
N ASN A 362 3.78 -30.24 -30.74
CA ASN A 362 2.57 -30.98 -30.39
C ASN A 362 1.41 -30.00 -30.20
N MET A 363 0.44 -30.07 -31.11
CA MET A 363 -0.88 -29.50 -30.90
C MET A 363 -1.56 -30.26 -29.74
N HIS A 364 -1.81 -29.58 -28.63
CA HIS A 364 -2.74 -30.06 -27.61
C HIS A 364 -3.87 -29.04 -27.45
N THR A 365 -5.05 -29.43 -27.93
CA THR A 365 -6.35 -28.87 -27.55
C THR A 365 -6.59 -29.18 -26.07
N LEU A 366 -6.42 -28.19 -25.20
CA LEU A 366 -6.83 -28.29 -23.79
C LEU A 366 -8.20 -27.62 -23.59
N ARG A 367 -9.11 -28.45 -23.12
CA ARG A 367 -10.50 -28.18 -22.72
C ARG A 367 -10.50 -27.09 -21.64
N ARG A 368 -11.25 -26.00 -21.85
CA ARG A 368 -11.54 -24.97 -20.84
C ARG A 368 -12.11 -25.63 -19.57
N PRO A 369 -11.62 -25.30 -18.35
CA PRO A 369 -12.37 -25.58 -17.14
C PRO A 369 -13.62 -24.68 -17.14
N ALA A 370 -14.78 -25.27 -16.86
CA ALA A 370 -16.00 -24.50 -16.62
C ALA A 370 -15.80 -23.61 -15.38
N ILE A 371 -15.94 -22.30 -15.55
CA ILE A 371 -16.01 -21.35 -14.45
C ILE A 371 -17.34 -21.60 -13.75
N GLN A 372 -17.31 -22.16 -12.54
CA GLN A 372 -18.46 -22.13 -11.66
C GLN A 372 -18.64 -20.69 -11.16
N SER A 373 -19.79 -20.12 -11.49
CA SER A 373 -20.30 -18.87 -10.93
C SER A 373 -20.35 -18.98 -9.41
N THR A 374 -19.42 -18.33 -8.72
CA THR A 374 -19.52 -18.05 -7.30
C THR A 374 -20.08 -16.64 -7.15
N GLY A 375 -21.27 -16.54 -6.56
CA GLY A 375 -21.95 -15.28 -6.32
C GLY A 375 -21.08 -14.23 -5.64
N ASN A 376 -21.34 -12.97 -6.00
CA ASN A 376 -20.65 -11.77 -5.52
C ASN A 376 -20.74 -11.69 -3.98
N PRO A 377 -19.63 -11.81 -3.23
CA PRO A 377 -19.64 -11.44 -1.82
C PRO A 377 -19.43 -9.93 -1.72
N ALA A 378 -20.30 -9.24 -0.98
CA ALA A 378 -20.00 -7.89 -0.50
C ALA A 378 -18.72 -7.94 0.35
N PHE A 379 -17.73 -7.09 0.05
CA PHE A 379 -16.41 -7.10 0.69
C PHE A 379 -16.27 -5.93 1.67
N VAL A 380 -15.94 -6.24 2.93
CA VAL A 380 -15.76 -5.26 4.03
C VAL A 380 -14.38 -4.60 3.94
N ARG A 381 -14.34 -3.26 3.75
CA ARG A 381 -13.15 -2.41 3.67
C ARG A 381 -12.91 -1.70 5.02
N ARG A 382 -11.73 -1.81 5.62
CA ARG A 382 -11.44 -1.43 7.04
C ARG A 382 -10.58 -0.18 7.30
N ARG A 383 -10.68 0.81 6.44
CA ARG A 383 -10.52 2.22 6.86
C ARG A 383 -11.85 2.96 6.78
N ASN A 384 -12.90 2.21 6.48
CA ASN A 384 -14.20 2.71 6.10
C ASN A 384 -15.26 2.14 7.03
N ILE A 385 -16.17 2.99 7.49
CA ILE A 385 -17.45 2.57 8.01
C ILE A 385 -18.32 2.29 6.81
N HIS A 386 -18.65 1.01 6.64
CA HIS A 386 -19.66 0.59 5.68
C HIS A 386 -21.02 0.63 6.38
N ILE A 387 -21.98 1.31 5.76
CA ILE A 387 -23.37 1.33 6.21
C ILE A 387 -24.19 0.39 5.34
N PRO A 388 -25.27 -0.22 5.87
CA PRO A 388 -26.20 -0.99 5.07
C PRO A 388 -26.69 -0.22 3.84
N GLU A 389 -26.97 -0.95 2.76
CA GLU A 389 -27.54 -0.37 1.55
C GLU A 389 -28.84 0.40 1.84
N SER A 390 -29.67 -0.09 2.76
CA SER A 390 -30.89 0.62 3.18
C SER A 390 -30.60 2.03 3.71
N ARG A 391 -29.52 2.21 4.47
CA ARG A 391 -29.09 3.52 4.98
C ARG A 391 -28.49 4.38 3.86
N SER A 392 -27.78 3.75 2.92
CA SER A 392 -27.27 4.45 1.73
C SER A 392 -28.43 4.99 0.87
N PHE A 393 -29.51 4.23 0.73
CA PHE A 393 -30.74 4.69 0.07
C PHE A 393 -31.44 5.79 0.84
N GLU A 394 -31.60 5.69 2.16
CA GLU A 394 -32.19 6.77 2.97
C GLU A 394 -31.44 8.10 2.76
N MET A 395 -30.11 8.09 2.75
CA MET A 395 -29.30 9.30 2.50
C MET A 395 -29.52 9.90 1.11
N LEU A 396 -29.79 9.07 0.10
CA LEU A 396 -30.08 9.50 -1.26
C LEU A 396 -31.53 10.00 -1.39
N GLU A 397 -32.49 9.31 -0.77
CA GLU A 397 -33.91 9.68 -0.76
C GLU A 397 -34.14 11.01 -0.02
N ASP A 398 -33.43 11.26 1.07
CA ASP A 398 -33.46 12.54 1.81
C ASP A 398 -33.01 13.73 0.95
N LEU A 399 -32.20 13.49 -0.08
CA LEU A 399 -31.75 14.48 -1.07
C LEU A 399 -32.60 14.47 -2.36
N GLY A 400 -33.67 13.69 -2.40
CA GLY A 400 -34.60 13.61 -3.52
C GLY A 400 -34.14 12.73 -4.68
N VAL A 401 -33.08 11.92 -4.51
CA VAL A 401 -32.62 11.00 -5.55
C VAL A 401 -33.57 9.81 -5.64
N PRO A 402 -34.12 9.49 -6.83
CA PRO A 402 -35.03 8.37 -7.00
C PRO A 402 -34.32 7.01 -6.86
N ILE A 403 -34.94 6.09 -6.13
CA ILE A 403 -34.47 4.71 -5.93
C ILE A 403 -35.35 3.73 -6.72
N SER A 404 -34.75 2.77 -7.42
CA SER A 404 -35.47 1.72 -8.15
C SER A 404 -35.09 0.34 -7.62
N LYS A 405 -36.05 -0.37 -7.03
CA LYS A 405 -35.86 -1.75 -6.55
C LYS A 405 -35.98 -2.80 -7.67
N SER A 406 -36.22 -2.37 -8.90
CA SER A 406 -36.39 -3.25 -10.05
C SER A 406 -35.03 -3.64 -10.64
N GLU A 407 -34.68 -4.92 -10.53
CA GLU A 407 -33.58 -5.50 -11.32
C GLU A 407 -34.13 -5.84 -12.70
N ASP A 408 -33.78 -5.04 -13.73
CA ASP A 408 -33.99 -5.45 -15.12
C ASP A 408 -32.84 -6.39 -15.53
N PRO A 409 -33.09 -7.71 -15.73
CA PRO A 409 -32.07 -8.70 -16.01
C PRO A 409 -31.37 -8.52 -17.36
N GLU A 410 -31.94 -7.73 -18.27
CA GLU A 410 -31.40 -7.48 -19.62
C GLU A 410 -30.73 -6.10 -19.76
N SER A 411 -30.78 -5.26 -18.72
CA SER A 411 -30.20 -3.91 -18.74
C SER A 411 -28.68 -3.93 -18.54
N ARG A 412 -27.96 -3.06 -19.27
CA ARG A 412 -26.54 -2.79 -18.98
C ARG A 412 -26.45 -2.14 -17.60
N ASP A 413 -25.65 -2.73 -16.72
CA ASP A 413 -25.33 -2.12 -15.43
C ASP A 413 -24.35 -0.97 -15.64
N TYR A 414 -24.80 0.25 -15.38
CA TYR A 414 -23.95 1.42 -15.28
C TYR A 414 -23.64 1.70 -13.82
N PHE A 415 -22.39 2.00 -13.53
CA PHE A 415 -21.92 2.33 -12.21
C PHE A 415 -21.36 3.75 -12.21
N LEU A 416 -21.69 4.48 -11.16
CA LEU A 416 -21.16 5.80 -10.89
C LEU A 416 -20.57 5.79 -9.49
N THR A 417 -19.31 6.15 -9.35
CA THR A 417 -18.61 6.12 -8.07
C THR A 417 -17.90 7.44 -7.83
N LEU A 418 -18.16 8.09 -6.71
CA LEU A 418 -17.34 9.19 -6.22
C LEU A 418 -16.36 8.64 -5.19
N ALA A 419 -15.07 8.80 -5.41
CA ALA A 419 -14.03 8.23 -4.54
C ALA A 419 -12.79 9.13 -4.48
N VAL A 420 -11.83 8.76 -3.63
CA VAL A 420 -10.50 9.39 -3.61
C VAL A 420 -9.58 8.71 -4.61
N ASP A 421 -9.08 9.49 -5.58
CA ASP A 421 -7.99 9.10 -6.45
C ASP A 421 -6.66 9.22 -5.69
N ARG A 422 -6.12 8.07 -5.29
CA ARG A 422 -4.83 7.99 -4.58
C ARG A 422 -3.62 8.20 -5.47
N ILE A 423 -3.80 8.26 -6.79
CA ILE A 423 -2.72 8.52 -7.75
C ILE A 423 -2.57 10.02 -7.94
N ASN A 424 -3.68 10.71 -8.16
CA ASN A 424 -3.69 12.15 -8.39
C ASN A 424 -3.89 12.98 -7.11
N TYR A 425 -4.16 12.32 -5.99
CA TYR A 425 -4.40 12.91 -4.67
C TYR A 425 -5.54 13.95 -4.70
N THR A 426 -6.63 13.60 -5.39
CA THR A 426 -7.85 14.39 -5.55
C THR A 426 -9.08 13.50 -5.40
N PRO A 427 -10.26 14.05 -5.08
CA PRO A 427 -11.51 13.35 -5.36
C PRO A 427 -11.66 13.10 -6.86
N CYS A 428 -12.38 12.05 -7.23
CA CYS A 428 -12.69 11.74 -8.62
C CYS A 428 -14.05 11.06 -8.77
N ILE A 429 -14.71 11.33 -9.89
CA ILE A 429 -15.89 10.60 -10.34
C ILE A 429 -15.44 9.51 -11.30
N VAL A 430 -15.88 8.28 -11.04
CA VAL A 430 -15.59 7.12 -11.87
C VAL A 430 -16.88 6.61 -12.47
N THR A 431 -16.94 6.60 -13.80
CA THR A 431 -18.00 5.95 -14.55
C THR A 431 -17.53 4.57 -14.99
N SER A 432 -18.39 3.56 -14.95
CA SER A 432 -18.10 2.27 -15.58
C SER A 432 -19.38 1.56 -15.99
N PHE A 433 -19.25 0.50 -16.79
CA PHE A 433 -20.36 -0.36 -17.14
C PHE A 433 -19.91 -1.82 -17.23
N SER A 434 -20.85 -2.75 -17.03
CA SER A 434 -20.62 -4.19 -17.27
C SER A 434 -21.36 -4.65 -18.53
N ILE A 435 -20.72 -5.53 -19.29
CA ILE A 435 -21.34 -6.27 -20.42
C ILE A 435 -21.22 -7.75 -20.11
N GLY A 436 -22.34 -8.46 -20.02
CA GLY A 436 -22.35 -9.93 -20.01
C GLY A 436 -21.53 -10.59 -18.88
N GLY A 437 -21.42 -9.94 -17.71
CA GLY A 437 -20.66 -10.46 -16.56
C GLY A 437 -19.16 -10.13 -16.56
N GLU A 438 -18.68 -9.30 -17.51
CA GLU A 438 -17.33 -8.73 -17.42
C GLU A 438 -17.19 -7.79 -16.22
N SER A 439 -15.98 -7.70 -15.66
CA SER A 439 -15.71 -6.80 -14.53
C SER A 439 -15.91 -5.33 -14.94
N PRO A 440 -16.69 -4.53 -14.18
CA PRO A 440 -16.87 -3.10 -14.44
C PRO A 440 -15.56 -2.31 -14.57
N GLN A 441 -14.48 -2.80 -13.94
CA GLN A 441 -13.16 -2.15 -13.97
C GLN A 441 -12.53 -2.03 -15.37
N LEU A 442 -12.90 -2.90 -16.31
CA LEU A 442 -12.38 -2.86 -17.69
C LEU A 442 -12.82 -1.63 -18.48
N HIS A 443 -13.94 -1.02 -18.08
CA HIS A 443 -14.54 0.12 -18.75
C HIS A 443 -14.60 1.35 -17.86
N ALA A 444 -13.82 1.38 -16.78
CA ALA A 444 -13.77 2.50 -15.87
C ALA A 444 -13.10 3.72 -16.49
N LYS A 445 -13.74 4.88 -16.41
CA LYS A 445 -13.15 6.19 -16.71
C LYS A 445 -13.21 7.08 -15.48
N SER A 446 -12.14 7.81 -15.21
CA SER A 446 -12.01 8.66 -14.03
C SER A 446 -11.97 10.15 -14.43
N TYR A 447 -12.70 10.96 -13.68
CA TYR A 447 -12.86 12.40 -13.84
C TYR A 447 -12.39 13.09 -12.55
N PRO A 448 -11.18 13.69 -12.53
CA PRO A 448 -10.68 14.37 -11.34
C PRO A 448 -11.52 15.60 -10.99
N MET A 449 -11.73 15.81 -9.69
CA MET A 449 -12.48 16.96 -9.17
C MET A 449 -11.58 17.89 -8.37
N ALA A 450 -11.84 19.20 -8.47
CA ALA A 450 -11.28 20.18 -7.54
C ALA A 450 -12.04 20.16 -6.21
N LEU A 451 -11.34 20.43 -5.10
CA LEU A 451 -11.90 20.41 -3.74
C LEU A 451 -12.95 21.51 -3.48
N ASP A 452 -12.95 22.56 -4.29
CA ASP A 452 -13.71 23.80 -4.11
C ASP A 452 -14.75 24.06 -5.21
N LYS A 453 -14.92 23.13 -6.17
CA LYS A 453 -15.81 23.33 -7.32
C LYS A 453 -16.83 22.20 -7.44
N VAL A 454 -18.09 22.61 -7.59
CA VAL A 454 -19.12 21.81 -8.24
C VAL A 454 -18.71 21.66 -9.71
N GLU A 455 -18.86 20.46 -10.27
CA GLU A 455 -18.40 20.16 -11.64
C GLU A 455 -18.93 21.16 -12.67
N ASP A 456 -18.11 21.46 -13.68
CA ASP A 456 -18.54 22.29 -14.80
C ASP A 456 -19.48 21.52 -15.75
N GLU A 457 -20.29 22.24 -16.53
CA GLU A 457 -21.22 21.63 -17.50
C GLU A 457 -20.50 20.71 -18.51
N SER A 458 -19.20 20.92 -18.72
CA SER A 458 -18.38 20.11 -19.62
C SER A 458 -18.12 18.70 -19.05
N THR A 459 -17.85 18.59 -17.75
CA THR A 459 -17.62 17.32 -17.07
C THR A 459 -18.92 16.51 -16.97
N LEU A 460 -20.02 17.18 -16.64
CA LEU A 460 -21.36 16.57 -16.65
C LEU A 460 -21.69 15.96 -18.02
N SER A 461 -21.37 16.68 -19.10
CA SER A 461 -21.60 16.21 -20.47
C SER A 461 -20.76 14.97 -20.82
N LEU A 462 -19.50 14.91 -20.36
CA LEU A 462 -18.64 13.74 -20.54
C LEU A 462 -19.15 12.52 -19.77
N ILE A 463 -19.53 12.71 -18.51
CA ILE A 463 -20.12 11.66 -17.66
C ILE A 463 -21.43 11.15 -18.29
N ALA A 464 -22.31 12.06 -18.74
CA ALA A 464 -23.55 11.70 -19.42
C ALA A 464 -23.29 10.86 -20.68
N SER A 465 -22.30 11.23 -21.48
CA SER A 465 -21.88 10.48 -22.67
C SER A 465 -21.40 9.06 -22.34
N ASP A 466 -20.58 8.92 -21.29
CA ASP A 466 -20.07 7.62 -20.84
C ASP A 466 -21.15 6.67 -20.33
N LEU A 467 -22.09 7.22 -19.54
CA LEU A 467 -23.27 6.50 -19.05
C LEU A 467 -24.36 6.34 -20.12
N LYS A 468 -24.10 6.85 -21.34
CA LYS A 468 -25.00 6.85 -22.50
C LYS A 468 -26.36 7.44 -22.18
N CYS A 469 -26.40 8.44 -21.31
CA CYS A 469 -27.61 9.13 -20.88
C CYS A 469 -28.30 9.83 -22.07
N LYS A 470 -29.63 9.86 -22.04
CA LYS A 470 -30.42 10.69 -22.96
C LYS A 470 -30.61 12.08 -22.37
N GLU A 471 -31.03 13.06 -23.17
CA GLU A 471 -31.34 14.43 -22.71
C GLU A 471 -32.31 14.43 -21.52
N GLU A 472 -33.32 13.57 -21.55
CA GLU A 472 -34.31 13.36 -20.48
C GLU A 472 -33.69 12.94 -19.13
N SER A 473 -32.48 12.38 -19.14
CA SER A 473 -31.79 11.87 -17.96
C SER A 473 -30.84 12.89 -17.32
N PHE A 474 -30.58 14.04 -17.94
CA PHE A 474 -29.55 14.99 -17.48
C PHE A 474 -29.88 15.60 -16.11
N ASP A 475 -31.13 15.98 -15.87
CA ASP A 475 -31.54 16.57 -14.59
C ASP A 475 -31.37 15.54 -13.44
N SER A 476 -31.79 14.29 -13.67
CA SER A 476 -31.61 13.20 -12.70
C SER A 476 -30.14 12.84 -12.46
N LEU A 477 -29.29 12.94 -13.49
CA LEU A 477 -27.84 12.73 -13.36
C LEU A 477 -27.20 13.86 -12.55
N SER A 478 -27.55 15.10 -12.85
CA SER A 478 -27.06 16.30 -12.15
C SER A 478 -27.42 16.23 -10.66
N LEU A 479 -28.68 15.88 -10.35
CA LEU A 479 -29.15 15.69 -8.97
C LEU A 479 -28.39 14.57 -8.24
N LEU A 480 -28.17 13.42 -8.91
CA LEU A 480 -27.41 12.32 -8.33
C LEU A 480 -25.97 12.74 -8.04
N LEU A 481 -25.30 13.41 -8.98
CA LEU A 481 -23.92 13.87 -8.82
C LEU A 481 -23.81 14.88 -7.68
N SER A 482 -24.68 15.91 -7.65
CA SER A 482 -24.67 16.90 -6.56
C SER A 482 -24.91 16.25 -5.20
N SER A 483 -25.85 15.29 -5.12
CA SER A 483 -26.15 14.57 -3.89
C SER A 483 -24.98 13.71 -3.42
N LEU A 484 -24.30 13.01 -4.34
CA LEU A 484 -23.10 12.25 -4.01
C LEU A 484 -21.98 13.19 -3.53
N ILE A 485 -21.80 14.35 -4.14
CA ILE A 485 -20.81 15.35 -3.73
C ILE A 485 -21.11 15.88 -2.31
N ASP A 486 -22.36 16.22 -2.05
CA ASP A 486 -22.82 16.71 -0.74
C ASP A 486 -22.59 15.65 0.35
N ILE A 487 -22.95 14.39 0.08
CA ILE A 487 -22.66 13.29 1.00
C ILE A 487 -21.15 13.11 1.16
N PHE A 488 -20.38 13.16 0.07
CA PHE A 488 -18.96 12.87 0.09
C PHE A 488 -18.18 13.83 0.98
N PHE A 489 -18.39 15.13 0.81
CA PHE A 489 -17.73 16.14 1.64
C PHE A 489 -18.41 16.31 3.01
N GLY A 490 -19.75 16.28 3.06
CA GLY A 490 -20.50 16.51 4.29
C GLY A 490 -20.34 15.38 5.32
N LYS A 491 -20.17 14.15 4.86
CA LYS A 491 -20.02 12.94 5.71
C LYS A 491 -18.62 12.33 5.65
N GLU A 492 -17.68 12.98 4.97
CA GLU A 492 -16.29 12.53 4.81
C GLU A 492 -16.20 11.11 4.26
N ALA A 493 -16.91 10.89 3.15
CA ALA A 493 -16.91 9.61 2.48
C ALA A 493 -15.54 9.30 1.86
N THR A 494 -15.14 8.04 1.89
CA THR A 494 -13.94 7.56 1.16
C THR A 494 -14.32 7.04 -0.21
N SER A 495 -15.51 6.45 -0.34
CA SER A 495 -16.12 6.10 -1.63
C SER A 495 -17.63 5.97 -1.52
N LEU A 496 -18.35 6.50 -2.51
CA LEU A 496 -19.78 6.36 -2.70
C LEU A 496 -20.04 5.73 -4.06
N SER A 497 -20.38 4.44 -4.09
CA SER A 497 -20.62 3.70 -5.33
C SER A 497 -22.12 3.47 -5.52
N THR A 498 -22.65 3.79 -6.70
CA THR A 498 -24.03 3.53 -7.08
C THR A 498 -24.09 2.70 -8.36
N ARG A 499 -25.07 1.78 -8.41
CA ARG A 499 -25.51 1.15 -9.65
C ARG A 499 -26.77 1.88 -10.11
N ILE A 500 -26.73 2.41 -11.33
CA ILE A 500 -27.80 3.24 -11.87
C ILE A 500 -28.63 2.41 -12.85
N SER A 501 -29.94 2.57 -12.76
CA SER A 501 -30.96 2.03 -13.67
C SER A 501 -31.77 3.18 -14.28
N ARG A 502 -32.60 2.88 -15.28
CA ARG A 502 -33.55 3.84 -15.85
C ARG A 502 -34.96 3.46 -15.46
N ASN A 503 -35.77 4.43 -15.03
CA ASN A 503 -37.18 4.21 -14.77
C ASN A 503 -37.99 4.21 -16.10
N GLN A 504 -39.30 3.97 -16.00
CA GLN A 504 -40.18 3.93 -17.17
C GLN A 504 -40.30 5.29 -17.88
N GLN A 505 -40.02 6.40 -17.19
CA GLN A 505 -39.95 7.75 -17.76
C GLN A 505 -38.60 8.09 -18.42
N GLY A 506 -37.60 7.20 -18.33
CA GLY A 506 -36.26 7.43 -18.89
C GLY A 506 -35.31 8.21 -17.96
N GLU A 507 -35.73 8.55 -16.75
CA GLU A 507 -34.90 9.18 -15.72
C GLU A 507 -33.99 8.16 -15.06
N LEU A 508 -32.84 8.61 -14.52
CA LEU A 508 -31.94 7.76 -13.77
C LEU A 508 -32.48 7.52 -12.36
N ALA A 509 -32.43 6.26 -11.92
CA ALA A 509 -32.72 5.87 -10.54
C ALA A 509 -31.63 4.95 -10.00
N VAL A 510 -31.30 5.08 -8.72
CA VAL A 510 -30.28 4.24 -8.08
C VAL A 510 -30.89 2.89 -7.72
N ALA A 511 -30.28 1.82 -8.22
CA ALA A 511 -30.73 0.46 -7.98
C ALA A 511 -29.90 -0.29 -6.94
N ARG A 512 -28.65 0.14 -6.71
CA ARG A 512 -27.80 -0.30 -5.59
C ARG A 512 -26.92 0.84 -5.10
N ALA A 513 -26.58 0.84 -3.82
CA ALA A 513 -25.71 1.84 -3.22
C ALA A 513 -24.77 1.21 -2.18
N GLU A 514 -23.46 1.43 -2.36
CA GLU A 514 -22.40 0.97 -1.45
C GLU A 514 -21.59 2.18 -1.00
N PHE A 515 -21.91 2.69 0.19
CA PHE A 515 -21.25 3.86 0.77
C PHE A 515 -20.22 3.47 1.83
N SER A 516 -19.12 4.20 1.86
CA SER A 516 -17.98 4.01 2.74
C SER A 516 -17.50 5.36 3.26
N PHE A 517 -17.32 5.46 4.58
CA PHE A 517 -16.95 6.71 5.26
C PHE A 517 -15.69 6.57 6.08
N ASP A 518 -14.90 7.62 6.23
CA ASP A 518 -13.62 7.53 6.92
C ASP A 518 -13.78 7.34 8.43
N ASP A 519 -13.30 6.21 8.95
CA ASP A 519 -13.31 5.91 10.40
C ASP A 519 -12.41 6.87 11.20
N ALA A 520 -11.34 7.40 10.57
CA ALA A 520 -10.44 8.33 11.23
C ALA A 520 -11.15 9.65 11.59
N ALA A 521 -12.10 10.12 10.77
CA ALA A 521 -12.92 11.29 11.04
C ALA A 521 -13.74 11.15 12.34
N ILE A 522 -14.23 9.94 12.62
CA ILE A 522 -14.98 9.65 13.84
C ILE A 522 -14.04 9.46 15.02
N ARG A 523 -13.06 8.55 14.91
CA ARG A 523 -12.21 8.14 16.03
C ARG A 523 -11.29 9.24 16.52
N SER A 524 -10.70 10.00 15.59
CA SER A 524 -9.80 11.09 15.94
C SER A 524 -10.52 12.44 15.98
N GLY A 525 -11.31 12.74 14.95
CA GLY A 525 -11.97 14.04 14.78
C GLY A 525 -13.24 14.21 15.62
N LYS A 526 -13.87 13.12 16.08
CA LYS A 526 -15.20 13.11 16.70
C LYS A 526 -16.27 13.76 15.81
N ARG A 527 -16.09 13.69 14.49
CA ARG A 527 -17.02 14.17 13.46
C ARG A 527 -17.89 13.02 12.98
N ASN A 528 -19.07 13.33 12.43
CA ASN A 528 -19.99 12.33 11.85
C ASN A 528 -20.29 11.13 12.76
N VAL A 529 -20.38 11.36 14.07
CA VAL A 529 -20.59 10.31 15.10
C VAL A 529 -21.90 9.52 14.90
N ASP A 530 -22.86 10.11 14.19
CA ASP A 530 -24.11 9.47 13.77
C ASP A 530 -23.87 8.23 12.89
N LEU A 531 -22.82 8.23 12.07
CA LEU A 531 -22.46 7.09 11.20
C LEU A 531 -22.02 5.86 11.99
N GLN A 532 -21.45 6.03 13.20
CA GLN A 532 -21.03 4.91 14.03
C GLN A 532 -22.23 4.06 14.48
N GLY A 533 -23.38 4.69 14.73
CA GLY A 533 -24.64 4.01 15.04
C GLY A 533 -25.26 3.29 13.85
N MET A 534 -24.76 3.54 12.63
CA MET A 534 -25.24 2.95 11.39
C MET A 534 -24.38 1.77 10.91
N ARG A 535 -23.25 1.46 11.59
CA ARG A 535 -22.38 0.33 11.22
C ARG A 535 -23.09 -0.99 11.45
N ASP A 536 -23.17 -1.80 10.39
CA ASP A 536 -23.66 -3.18 10.49
C ASP A 536 -22.50 -4.15 10.75
N THR A 537 -22.47 -4.70 11.96
CA THR A 537 -21.46 -5.70 12.37
C THR A 537 -21.95 -7.14 12.21
N SER A 538 -23.20 -7.37 11.78
CA SER A 538 -23.80 -8.71 11.70
C SER A 538 -23.10 -9.64 10.70
N ASN A 539 -22.51 -9.05 9.66
CA ASN A 539 -21.75 -9.75 8.62
C ASN A 539 -20.23 -9.72 8.86
N GLU A 540 -19.77 -9.14 9.97
CA GLU A 540 -18.35 -9.08 10.31
C GLU A 540 -17.90 -10.30 11.11
N VAL A 541 -16.63 -10.67 10.98
CA VAL A 541 -16.03 -11.78 11.73
C VAL A 541 -15.92 -11.36 13.21
N PRO A 542 -16.56 -12.07 14.16
CA PRO A 542 -16.62 -11.65 15.57
C PRO A 542 -15.26 -11.41 16.21
N GLU A 543 -14.28 -12.26 15.90
CA GLU A 543 -12.91 -12.14 16.40
C GLU A 543 -12.22 -10.86 15.91
N GLU A 544 -12.58 -10.38 14.72
CA GLU A 544 -12.03 -9.15 14.14
C GLU A 544 -12.64 -7.90 14.81
N VAL A 545 -13.95 -7.94 15.10
CA VAL A 545 -14.65 -6.86 15.84
C VAL A 545 -14.15 -6.77 17.29
N GLU A 546 -13.82 -7.90 17.92
CA GLU A 546 -13.22 -7.91 19.26
C GLU A 546 -11.81 -7.33 19.26
N ALA A 547 -10.97 -7.71 18.28
CA ALA A 547 -9.61 -7.22 18.15
C ALA A 547 -9.56 -5.68 18.02
N GLU A 548 -10.49 -5.12 17.26
CA GLU A 548 -10.57 -3.69 16.99
C GLU A 548 -10.71 -2.84 18.27
N LYS A 549 -11.38 -3.35 19.31
CA LYS A 549 -11.57 -2.66 20.60
C LYS A 549 -10.25 -2.37 21.30
N ASP A 550 -9.25 -3.22 21.08
CA ASP A 550 -7.91 -3.10 21.63
C ASP A 550 -6.94 -2.40 20.65
N GLY A 551 -7.44 -1.89 19.52
CA GLY A 551 -6.63 -1.29 18.46
C GLY A 551 -5.83 -2.31 17.63
N ILE A 552 -6.20 -3.59 17.69
CA ILE A 552 -5.54 -4.69 16.98
C ILE A 552 -6.23 -4.90 15.63
N VAL A 553 -5.45 -5.01 14.56
CA VAL A 553 -5.98 -5.38 13.24
C VAL A 553 -5.81 -6.87 13.05
N TYR A 554 -6.89 -7.61 13.29
CA TYR A 554 -6.97 -9.05 13.05
C TYR A 554 -7.73 -9.34 11.75
N ILE A 555 -7.19 -10.26 10.96
CA ILE A 555 -7.80 -10.76 9.73
C ILE A 555 -7.72 -12.28 9.75
N LYS A 556 -8.87 -12.95 9.81
CA LYS A 556 -8.98 -14.39 9.68
C LYS A 556 -8.77 -14.77 8.21
N LEU A 557 -7.70 -15.52 7.92
CA LEU A 557 -7.41 -15.98 6.57
C LEU A 557 -8.24 -17.23 6.27
N LYS A 558 -8.88 -17.25 5.10
CA LYS A 558 -9.64 -18.41 4.62
C LYS A 558 -8.70 -19.58 4.32
N GLY A 559 -9.21 -20.81 4.40
CA GLY A 559 -8.47 -22.02 4.06
C GLY A 559 -8.05 -22.88 5.26
N ASP A 560 -7.04 -23.72 5.07
CA ASP A 560 -6.54 -24.72 6.02
C ASP A 560 -5.26 -24.25 6.76
N GLY A 561 -5.07 -22.94 6.90
CA GLY A 561 -3.95 -22.37 7.65
C GLY A 561 -3.98 -22.78 9.12
N VAL A 562 -2.80 -23.14 9.66
CA VAL A 562 -2.64 -23.66 11.02
C VAL A 562 -1.64 -22.87 11.88
N ILE A 563 -0.94 -21.91 11.27
CA ILE A 563 0.02 -21.05 11.96
C ILE A 563 -0.68 -19.76 12.36
N GLY A 564 -0.82 -19.52 13.66
CA GLY A 564 -1.26 -18.23 14.17
C GLY A 564 -0.12 -17.21 14.06
N THR A 565 -0.34 -16.04 13.50
CA THR A 565 0.70 -14.98 13.45
C THR A 565 0.37 -13.84 14.39
N LEU A 566 1.38 -13.28 15.04
CA LEU A 566 1.32 -12.06 15.84
C LEU A 566 2.53 -11.20 15.47
N ALA A 567 2.30 -10.03 14.88
CA ALA A 567 3.35 -9.08 14.54
C ALA A 567 2.93 -7.64 14.82
N ASN A 568 3.88 -6.71 14.86
CA ASN A 568 3.61 -5.29 14.99
C ASN A 568 3.92 -4.54 13.68
N GLY A 569 3.04 -3.61 13.32
CA GLY A 569 3.14 -2.81 12.10
C GLY A 569 2.70 -3.59 10.87
N ALA A 570 1.82 -2.98 10.08
CA ALA A 570 1.17 -3.58 8.92
C ALA A 570 2.14 -4.28 7.95
N GLY A 571 3.22 -3.59 7.56
CA GLY A 571 4.21 -4.11 6.61
C GLY A 571 4.93 -5.35 7.13
N LEU A 572 5.37 -5.36 8.40
CA LEU A 572 6.04 -6.51 9.00
C LEU A 572 5.07 -7.70 9.15
N ALA A 573 3.82 -7.44 9.54
CA ALA A 573 2.80 -8.47 9.61
C ALA A 573 2.50 -9.09 8.24
N MET A 574 2.37 -8.27 7.19
CA MET A 574 2.15 -8.75 5.81
C MET A 574 3.35 -9.57 5.33
N ASN A 575 4.57 -9.03 5.50
CA ASN A 575 5.77 -9.72 5.08
C ASN A 575 6.02 -11.03 5.85
N THR A 576 5.61 -11.10 7.12
CA THR A 576 5.65 -12.34 7.91
C THR A 576 4.78 -13.43 7.29
N VAL A 577 3.55 -13.09 6.87
CA VAL A 577 2.65 -14.02 6.19
C VAL A 577 3.22 -14.43 4.84
N ASP A 578 3.74 -13.47 4.06
CA ASP A 578 4.37 -13.72 2.76
C ASP A 578 5.54 -14.70 2.87
N ALA A 579 6.48 -14.41 3.77
CA ALA A 579 7.70 -15.19 3.90
C ALA A 579 7.46 -16.59 4.49
N ILE A 580 6.45 -16.77 5.35
CA ILE A 580 6.00 -18.12 5.76
C ILE A 580 5.42 -18.89 4.58
N ALA A 581 4.60 -18.25 3.74
CA ALA A 581 4.00 -18.87 2.57
C ALA A 581 5.06 -19.30 1.54
N ASP A 582 6.09 -18.48 1.32
CA ASP A 582 7.23 -18.80 0.46
C ASP A 582 8.00 -20.06 0.91
N LEU A 583 8.02 -20.33 2.22
CA LEU A 583 8.62 -21.53 2.81
C LEU A 583 7.65 -22.73 2.87
N GLY A 584 6.46 -22.60 2.29
CA GLY A 584 5.43 -23.64 2.24
C GLY A 584 4.65 -23.81 3.56
N GLY A 585 4.63 -22.78 4.41
CA GLY A 585 3.74 -22.68 5.56
C GLY A 585 2.39 -22.09 5.20
N LYS A 586 1.41 -22.24 6.09
CA LYS A 586 0.06 -21.67 5.91
C LYS A 586 -0.42 -20.97 7.18
N CYS A 587 -0.57 -19.66 7.11
CA CYS A 587 -1.06 -18.84 8.21
C CYS A 587 -2.59 -18.94 8.33
N ALA A 588 -3.09 -19.10 9.57
CA ALA A 588 -4.51 -19.09 9.88
C ALA A 588 -5.09 -17.66 9.88
N ASN A 589 -4.25 -16.68 10.16
CA ASN A 589 -4.61 -15.28 10.29
C ASN A 589 -3.48 -14.36 9.80
N PHE A 590 -3.83 -13.08 9.67
CA PHE A 590 -2.94 -11.94 9.75
C PHE A 590 -3.29 -11.19 11.04
N LEU A 591 -2.28 -10.74 11.80
CA LEU A 591 -2.50 -9.90 12.99
C LEU A 591 -1.40 -8.86 13.08
N ASP A 592 -1.84 -7.61 13.15
CA ASP A 592 -1.02 -6.45 13.46
C ASP A 592 -1.48 -5.87 14.81
N THR A 593 -0.60 -5.86 15.81
CA THR A 593 -0.90 -5.35 17.16
C THR A 593 -1.07 -3.83 17.19
N GLY A 594 -0.82 -3.12 16.09
CA GLY A 594 -0.83 -1.67 16.00
C GLY A 594 0.53 -1.04 16.32
N GLY A 595 0.56 0.29 16.42
CA GLY A 595 1.79 1.08 16.59
C GLY A 595 2.55 0.85 17.92
N LYS A 596 1.98 0.11 18.87
CA LYS A 596 2.64 -0.28 20.13
C LYS A 596 2.28 -1.71 20.51
N ALA A 597 3.27 -2.57 20.72
CA ALA A 597 3.10 -3.91 21.23
C ALA A 597 3.22 -3.92 22.77
N THR A 598 2.20 -3.40 23.47
CA THR A 598 2.15 -3.44 24.94
C THR A 598 1.81 -4.84 25.46
N SER A 599 2.06 -5.11 26.74
CA SER A 599 1.70 -6.40 27.36
C SER A 599 0.21 -6.74 27.23
N GLU A 600 -0.68 -5.74 27.34
CA GLU A 600 -2.13 -5.90 27.19
C GLU A 600 -2.51 -6.28 25.76
N THR A 601 -1.96 -5.58 24.76
CA THR A 601 -2.23 -5.85 23.34
C THR A 601 -1.67 -7.21 22.93
N VAL A 602 -0.49 -7.61 23.42
CA VAL A 602 0.08 -8.95 23.23
C VAL A 602 -0.84 -10.02 23.83
N LYS A 603 -1.31 -9.84 25.06
CA LYS A 603 -2.23 -10.78 25.72
C LYS A 603 -3.56 -10.91 24.98
N SER A 604 -4.15 -9.78 24.55
CA SER A 604 -5.39 -9.83 23.77
C SER A 604 -5.19 -10.51 22.41
N SER A 605 -4.05 -10.27 21.76
CA SER A 605 -3.68 -10.93 20.49
C SER A 605 -3.62 -12.45 20.64
N PHE A 606 -2.96 -12.97 21.68
CA PHE A 606 -2.96 -14.42 21.96
C PHE A 606 -4.37 -14.95 22.18
N ARG A 607 -5.19 -14.27 22.99
CA ARG A 607 -6.57 -14.67 23.25
C ARG A 607 -7.40 -14.76 21.96
N ILE A 608 -7.25 -13.80 21.04
CA ILE A 608 -7.96 -13.78 19.75
C ILE A 608 -7.49 -14.91 18.84
N ILE A 609 -6.17 -15.09 18.70
CA ILE A 609 -5.58 -16.16 17.88
C ILE A 609 -6.06 -17.54 18.36
N LEU A 610 -6.10 -17.77 19.68
CA LEU A 610 -6.47 -19.05 20.28
C LEU A 610 -7.96 -19.41 20.14
N LYS A 611 -8.83 -18.47 19.71
CA LYS A 611 -10.23 -18.78 19.37
C LYS A 611 -10.37 -19.56 18.07
N ASP A 612 -9.36 -19.48 17.19
CA ASP A 612 -9.34 -20.25 15.96
C ASP A 612 -8.79 -21.67 16.21
N SER A 613 -9.69 -22.66 16.21
CA SER A 613 -9.36 -24.06 16.48
C SER A 613 -8.38 -24.69 15.47
N ARG A 614 -8.17 -24.04 14.31
CA ARG A 614 -7.17 -24.44 13.32
C ARG A 614 -5.74 -24.20 13.80
N VAL A 615 -5.53 -23.21 14.69
CA VAL A 615 -4.19 -22.81 15.14
C VAL A 615 -3.52 -23.92 15.95
N LYS A 616 -2.41 -24.45 15.42
CA LYS A 616 -1.59 -25.49 16.06
C LYS A 616 -0.26 -24.98 16.60
N THR A 617 0.19 -23.83 16.13
CA THR A 617 1.40 -23.15 16.60
C THR A 617 1.27 -21.66 16.35
N ILE A 618 1.97 -20.84 17.12
CA ILE A 618 1.94 -19.38 17.00
C ILE A 618 3.35 -18.87 16.65
N PHE A 619 3.45 -18.00 15.66
CA PHE A 619 4.64 -17.23 15.37
C PHE A 619 4.47 -15.78 15.85
N VAL A 620 5.31 -15.39 16.79
CA VAL A 620 5.43 -14.01 17.26
C VAL A 620 6.65 -13.39 16.58
N ASN A 621 6.43 -12.40 15.72
CA ASN A 621 7.49 -11.68 15.03
C ASN A 621 7.34 -10.17 15.29
N ILE A 622 8.10 -9.65 16.25
CA ILE A 622 7.97 -8.26 16.71
C ILE A 622 9.30 -7.53 16.58
N PHE A 623 9.23 -6.33 16.02
CA PHE A 623 10.33 -5.36 16.06
C PHE A 623 10.11 -4.36 17.21
N GLY A 624 10.92 -4.47 18.26
CA GLY A 624 10.97 -3.57 19.41
C GLY A 624 11.66 -2.25 19.08
N GLY A 625 10.91 -1.31 18.49
CA GLY A 625 11.35 0.07 18.30
C GLY A 625 11.05 0.93 19.52
N LEU A 626 9.79 1.40 19.60
CA LEU A 626 9.28 2.22 20.71
C LEU A 626 9.06 1.42 22.00
N THR A 627 8.58 0.19 21.86
CA THR A 627 8.47 -0.75 22.98
C THR A 627 9.72 -1.62 22.94
N LEU A 628 10.44 -1.71 24.06
CA LEU A 628 11.70 -2.44 24.16
C LEU A 628 11.45 -3.95 24.16
N CYS A 629 12.39 -4.73 23.61
CA CYS A 629 12.20 -6.18 23.45
C CYS A 629 12.08 -6.93 24.78
N ASP A 630 12.71 -6.46 25.85
CA ASP A 630 12.57 -7.00 27.20
C ASP A 630 11.14 -6.86 27.74
N MET A 631 10.53 -5.67 27.59
CA MET A 631 9.12 -5.46 27.96
C MET A 631 8.17 -6.32 27.13
N ILE A 632 8.46 -6.49 25.83
CA ILE A 632 7.67 -7.35 24.94
C ILE A 632 7.80 -8.82 25.38
N ALA A 633 9.01 -9.27 25.70
CA ALA A 633 9.26 -10.63 26.18
C ALA A 633 8.49 -10.92 27.48
N ASP A 634 8.50 -10.00 28.44
CA ASP A 634 7.69 -10.08 29.66
C ASP A 634 6.19 -10.20 29.36
N GLY A 635 5.69 -9.37 28.45
CA GLY A 635 4.29 -9.42 28.00
C GLY A 635 3.92 -10.78 27.39
N ILE A 636 4.80 -11.36 26.57
CA ILE A 636 4.61 -12.69 25.98
C ILE A 636 4.59 -13.77 27.07
N MET A 637 5.56 -13.78 27.99
CA MET A 637 5.64 -14.77 29.06
C MET A 637 4.43 -14.71 30.01
N LEU A 638 3.99 -13.50 30.36
CA LEU A 638 2.82 -13.28 31.19
C LEU A 638 1.55 -13.77 30.48
N ALA A 639 1.35 -13.41 29.21
CA ALA A 639 0.22 -13.87 28.41
C ALA A 639 0.21 -15.41 28.28
N TYR A 640 1.38 -16.02 28.08
CA TYR A 640 1.54 -17.46 27.97
C TYR A 640 1.06 -18.19 29.23
N LYS A 641 1.48 -17.72 30.41
CA LYS A 641 1.10 -18.29 31.71
C LYS A 641 -0.38 -18.04 32.01
N ASP A 642 -0.84 -16.80 31.87
CA ASP A 642 -2.19 -16.38 32.22
C ASP A 642 -3.27 -17.07 31.38
N LEU A 643 -3.02 -17.26 30.09
CA LEU A 643 -3.97 -17.89 29.17
C LEU A 643 -3.82 -19.42 29.13
N GLY A 644 -2.81 -19.98 29.81
CA GLY A 644 -2.53 -21.42 29.80
C GLY A 644 -2.27 -21.94 28.38
N ILE A 645 -1.45 -21.24 27.60
CA ILE A 645 -1.21 -21.56 26.19
C ILE A 645 -0.58 -22.96 26.07
N LYS A 646 -1.22 -23.83 25.29
CA LYS A 646 -0.79 -25.23 25.07
C LYS A 646 -0.09 -25.46 23.74
N VAL A 647 -0.30 -24.57 22.77
CA VAL A 647 0.33 -24.66 21.45
C VAL A 647 1.76 -24.12 21.51
N PRO A 648 2.73 -24.73 20.79
CA PRO A 648 4.09 -24.21 20.73
C PRO A 648 4.12 -22.79 20.16
N VAL A 649 4.95 -21.92 20.75
CA VAL A 649 5.13 -20.54 20.29
C VAL A 649 6.59 -20.33 19.87
N VAL A 650 6.78 -19.86 18.64
CA VAL A 650 8.07 -19.41 18.13
C VAL A 650 8.11 -17.90 18.21
N VAL A 651 9.19 -17.34 18.75
CA VAL A 651 9.34 -15.91 19.04
C VAL A 651 10.59 -15.38 18.36
N ARG A 652 10.42 -14.36 17.52
CA ARG A 652 11.50 -13.53 16.99
C ARG A 652 11.30 -12.10 17.50
N LEU A 653 12.25 -11.63 18.30
CA LEU A 653 12.33 -10.24 18.77
C LEU A 653 13.56 -9.58 18.16
N ARG A 654 13.37 -8.43 17.53
CA ARG A 654 14.44 -7.61 16.96
C ARG A 654 14.33 -6.15 17.41
N GLY A 655 15.44 -5.41 17.44
CA GLY A 655 15.46 -3.98 17.74
C GLY A 655 16.11 -3.65 19.08
N THR A 656 15.57 -2.69 19.81
CA THR A 656 16.16 -2.20 21.06
C THR A 656 16.01 -3.25 22.16
N ASN A 657 17.10 -3.55 22.88
CA ASN A 657 17.19 -4.60 23.91
C ASN A 657 16.91 -6.02 23.38
N GLU A 658 17.13 -6.29 22.08
CA GLU A 658 16.82 -7.60 21.49
C GLU A 658 17.51 -8.77 22.23
N GLU A 659 18.80 -8.64 22.55
CA GLU A 659 19.57 -9.67 23.28
C GLU A 659 18.94 -10.00 24.64
N ILE A 660 18.48 -8.99 25.39
CA ILE A 660 17.87 -9.15 26.71
C ILE A 660 16.53 -9.88 26.57
N GLY A 661 15.66 -9.40 25.68
CA GLY A 661 14.34 -10.01 25.46
C GLY A 661 14.43 -11.46 25.00
N GLN A 662 15.38 -11.78 24.12
CA GLN A 662 15.60 -13.15 23.65
C GLN A 662 16.11 -14.08 24.76
N LYS A 663 17.04 -13.59 25.59
CA LYS A 663 17.53 -14.33 26.75
C LYS A 663 16.40 -14.66 27.72
N MET A 664 15.52 -13.69 27.99
CA MET A 664 14.35 -13.87 28.85
C MET A 664 13.42 -14.98 28.33
N ILE A 665 13.14 -15.00 27.02
CA ILE A 665 12.32 -16.05 26.40
C ILE A 665 13.00 -17.43 26.51
N THR A 666 14.30 -17.50 26.21
CA THR A 666 15.07 -18.75 26.21
C THR A 666 15.18 -19.37 27.59
N GLU A 667 15.39 -18.55 28.63
CA GLU A 667 15.56 -18.99 30.01
C GLU A 667 14.23 -19.16 30.76
N SER A 668 13.09 -18.90 30.12
CA SER A 668 11.77 -18.91 30.76
C SER A 668 11.30 -20.28 31.26
N GLY A 669 11.86 -21.38 30.72
CA GLY A 669 11.40 -22.75 30.98
C GLY A 669 10.02 -23.07 30.39
N LEU A 670 9.42 -22.15 29.62
CA LEU A 670 8.16 -22.32 28.92
C LEU A 670 8.39 -22.97 27.54
N SER A 671 7.33 -23.45 26.89
CA SER A 671 7.41 -23.96 25.49
C SER A 671 7.47 -22.81 24.47
N LEU A 672 8.40 -21.88 24.70
CA LEU A 672 8.72 -20.74 23.84
C LEU A 672 10.07 -21.00 23.16
N HIS A 673 10.15 -20.78 21.85
CA HIS A 673 11.40 -20.93 21.09
C HIS A 673 11.86 -19.56 20.55
N ALA A 674 12.97 -19.03 21.08
CA ALA A 674 13.53 -17.76 20.63
C ALA A 674 14.46 -17.93 19.43
N PHE A 675 14.43 -16.98 18.48
CA PHE A 675 15.29 -16.94 17.30
C PHE A 675 15.69 -15.51 16.91
N ASP A 676 16.89 -15.38 16.34
CA ASP A 676 17.43 -14.13 15.79
C ASP A 676 17.13 -13.99 14.31
N ASP A 677 17.38 -15.07 13.57
CA ASP A 677 17.19 -15.17 12.14
C ASP A 677 15.73 -15.51 11.80
N PHE A 678 15.21 -14.81 10.79
CA PHE A 678 13.83 -15.00 10.38
C PHE A 678 13.63 -16.35 9.68
N ASP A 679 14.53 -16.76 8.79
CA ASP A 679 14.36 -17.99 8.01
C ASP A 679 14.42 -19.21 8.93
N GLU A 680 15.27 -19.19 9.95
CA GLU A 680 15.31 -20.22 11.01
C GLU A 680 14.02 -20.27 11.82
N ALA A 681 13.52 -19.11 12.29
CA ALA A 681 12.27 -19.02 13.05
C ALA A 681 11.07 -19.53 12.22
N ALA A 682 10.99 -19.10 10.96
CA ALA A 682 9.93 -19.49 10.04
C ALA A 682 9.96 -21.00 9.73
N LYS A 683 11.15 -21.56 9.46
CA LYS A 683 11.30 -23.02 9.30
C LYS A 683 10.88 -23.76 10.56
N LYS A 684 11.22 -23.25 11.74
CA LYS A 684 10.85 -23.88 13.01
C LYS A 684 9.34 -23.88 13.23
N VAL A 685 8.66 -22.76 13.02
CA VAL A 685 7.19 -22.71 13.19
C VAL A 685 6.48 -23.63 12.19
N ILE A 686 6.96 -23.70 10.95
CA ILE A 686 6.43 -24.63 9.95
C ILE A 686 6.66 -26.09 10.35
N GLN A 687 7.84 -26.40 10.90
CA GLN A 687 8.15 -27.74 11.41
C GLN A 687 7.18 -28.13 12.54
N LEU A 688 6.97 -27.26 13.53
CA LEU A 688 6.08 -27.50 14.66
C LEU A 688 4.62 -27.66 14.20
N ALA A 689 4.16 -26.85 13.25
CA ALA A 689 2.85 -26.98 12.63
C ALA A 689 2.62 -28.36 11.99
N ARG A 690 3.64 -28.92 11.34
CA ARG A 690 3.57 -30.24 10.68
C ARG A 690 3.64 -31.41 11.67
N GLN A 691 4.38 -31.26 12.77
CA GLN A 691 4.51 -32.32 13.78
C GLN A 691 3.17 -32.63 14.46
N ASP A 692 2.34 -31.61 14.69
CA ASP A 692 1.00 -31.79 15.27
C ASP A 692 0.01 -32.49 14.30
N LEU A 693 0.16 -32.25 13.00
CA LEU A 693 -0.59 -32.98 11.96
C LEU A 693 -0.24 -34.48 11.97
N ILE A 694 1.05 -34.80 12.10
CA ILE A 694 1.54 -36.19 12.10
C ILE A 694 1.16 -36.90 13.40
N SER A 695 1.27 -36.25 14.57
CA SER A 695 0.83 -36.82 15.85
C SER A 695 -0.68 -37.07 15.87
N SER A 696 -1.49 -36.13 15.35
CA SER A 696 -2.93 -36.27 15.22
C SER A 696 -3.33 -37.41 14.28
N GLN A 697 -2.66 -37.55 13.12
CA GLN A 697 -2.88 -38.68 12.21
C GLN A 697 -2.48 -40.03 12.83
N ARG A 698 -1.37 -40.09 13.58
CA ARG A 698 -0.96 -41.30 14.30
C ARG A 698 -1.95 -41.69 15.40
N ALA A 699 -2.48 -40.73 16.15
CA ALA A 699 -3.51 -40.97 17.15
C ALA A 699 -4.81 -41.49 16.52
N LEU A 700 -5.24 -40.94 15.39
CA LEU A 700 -6.37 -41.45 14.60
C LEU A 700 -6.13 -42.86 14.06
N THR A 701 -4.90 -43.16 13.64
CA THR A 701 -4.52 -44.51 13.14
C THR A 701 -4.49 -45.55 14.27
N GLN A 702 -4.21 -45.14 15.51
CA GLN A 702 -4.22 -46.01 16.69
C GLN A 702 -5.62 -46.21 17.30
N LEU A 703 -6.59 -45.35 16.99
CA LEU A 703 -8.00 -45.46 17.41
C LEU A 703 -8.85 -46.32 16.46
N LEU A 704 -8.32 -46.70 15.30
CA LEU A 704 -8.96 -47.66 14.42
C LEU A 704 -8.65 -49.09 14.90
N PRO A 705 -9.65 -49.98 15.07
CA PRO A 705 -9.39 -51.36 15.44
C PRO A 705 -8.53 -52.03 14.35
N PRO A 706 -7.66 -52.99 14.72
CA PRO A 706 -6.88 -53.72 13.74
C PRO A 706 -7.84 -54.37 12.74
N PHE A 707 -7.70 -54.02 11.46
CA PHE A 707 -8.37 -54.73 10.38
C PHE A 707 -7.94 -56.20 10.43
N GLN A 708 -8.76 -57.04 11.06
CA GLN A 708 -8.62 -58.49 10.98
C GLN A 708 -9.18 -58.95 9.64
N GLY A 709 -8.29 -59.49 8.81
CA GLY A 709 -8.62 -60.47 7.79
C GLY A 709 -9.26 -59.92 6.53
N LEU A 710 -8.42 -59.60 5.54
CA LEU A 710 -8.56 -60.11 4.18
C LEU A 710 -7.16 -60.15 3.57
N VAL A 711 -6.77 -61.36 3.17
CA VAL A 711 -5.46 -61.73 2.63
C VAL A 711 -5.10 -60.83 1.43
N PRO A 712 -3.91 -60.21 1.36
CA PRO A 712 -3.49 -59.50 0.17
C PRO A 712 -3.20 -60.52 -0.96
N PRO A 713 -3.63 -60.29 -2.21
CA PRO A 713 -3.20 -61.14 -3.31
C PRO A 713 -1.69 -60.94 -3.51
N THR A 714 -0.99 -62.07 -3.63
CA THR A 714 0.45 -62.17 -3.87
C THR A 714 0.90 -61.33 -5.09
N PRO A 715 2.11 -60.72 -5.04
CA PRO A 715 2.60 -59.89 -6.14
C PRO A 715 3.10 -60.76 -7.31
N LEU A 716 2.53 -60.55 -8.50
CA LEU A 716 3.07 -61.06 -9.76
C LEU A 716 4.32 -60.23 -10.16
N PRO A 717 5.44 -60.85 -10.57
CA PRO A 717 6.65 -60.14 -10.94
C PRO A 717 6.55 -59.55 -12.35
N LEU A 718 6.48 -58.22 -12.44
CA LEU A 718 6.60 -57.46 -13.70
C LEU A 718 8.07 -57.36 -14.13
N ARG A 719 8.60 -58.41 -14.78
CA ARG A 719 9.71 -58.28 -15.74
C ARG A 719 9.59 -59.38 -16.81
N ARG A 720 9.50 -58.94 -18.08
CA ARG A 720 9.47 -59.70 -19.35
C ARG A 720 8.10 -60.11 -19.88
N ALA A 721 7.39 -59.17 -20.51
CA ALA A 721 6.36 -59.48 -21.52
C ALA A 721 6.05 -58.27 -22.43
N ALA A 722 7.09 -57.57 -22.91
CA ALA A 722 6.94 -56.47 -23.89
C ALA A 722 7.66 -56.75 -25.22
N ALA A 723 7.99 -58.01 -25.54
CA ALA A 723 8.80 -58.33 -26.72
C ALA A 723 8.42 -59.62 -27.45
N GLN A 724 7.22 -60.18 -27.26
CA GLN A 724 6.85 -61.44 -27.92
C GLN A 724 5.35 -61.54 -28.24
N ILE A 725 4.78 -60.43 -28.74
CA ILE A 725 3.57 -60.44 -29.59
C ILE A 725 3.87 -59.56 -30.82
N ALA A 726 5.04 -59.82 -31.38
CA ALA A 726 5.39 -59.56 -32.77
C ALA A 726 5.91 -60.92 -33.26
N LEU A 727 5.32 -61.43 -34.34
CA LEU A 727 5.41 -62.81 -34.84
C LEU A 727 4.55 -63.83 -34.10
N GLU A 728 3.31 -63.96 -34.53
CA GLU A 728 2.70 -65.23 -35.00
C GLU A 728 1.18 -65.06 -35.00
N HIS A 729 0.63 -64.60 -36.13
CA HIS A 729 -0.67 -65.00 -36.69
C HIS A 729 -0.85 -64.28 -38.04
N ARG A 730 -0.15 -64.81 -39.05
CA ARG A 730 -0.55 -64.74 -40.46
C ARG A 730 -1.29 -66.05 -40.79
N SER A 731 -2.24 -65.97 -41.72
CA SER A 731 -3.11 -67.02 -42.27
C SER A 731 -4.32 -67.33 -41.36
N GLN A 732 -5.59 -67.36 -41.81
CA GLN A 732 -6.20 -67.54 -43.13
C GLN A 732 -7.54 -66.76 -43.21
N THR A 733 -7.98 -66.49 -44.44
CA THR A 733 -9.28 -65.90 -44.85
C THR A 733 -10.50 -66.78 -44.51
N PRO A 734 -11.71 -66.19 -44.50
CA PRO A 734 -12.71 -66.64 -45.47
C PRO A 734 -13.45 -65.50 -46.19
N GLU A 735 -13.99 -65.88 -47.33
CA GLU A 735 -14.65 -65.11 -48.39
C GLU A 735 -16.18 -65.01 -48.17
N LEU A 736 -16.79 -64.04 -48.88
CA LEU A 736 -18.22 -63.90 -49.26
C LEU A 736 -19.17 -63.36 -48.15
N ASP A 737 -20.15 -62.48 -48.41
CA ASP A 737 -20.90 -62.19 -49.64
C ASP A 737 -21.50 -60.77 -49.62
N LEU A 738 -21.69 -60.19 -50.80
CA LEU A 738 -22.28 -58.87 -51.07
C LEU A 738 -23.79 -59.03 -51.34
N GLY A 739 -24.65 -58.32 -50.58
CA GLY A 739 -26.03 -58.15 -51.01
C GLY A 739 -26.90 -57.39 -50.02
N THR A 740 -27.66 -56.40 -50.54
CA THR A 740 -28.91 -55.82 -49.99
C THR A 740 -28.80 -55.04 -48.67
N LEU A 741 -29.25 -53.80 -48.45
CA LEU A 741 -30.19 -52.85 -49.07
C LEU A 741 -29.73 -51.42 -48.67
N GLN A 742 -29.53 -50.48 -49.59
CA GLN A 742 -30.46 -49.37 -49.90
C GLN A 742 -31.23 -48.75 -48.72
N GLY A 743 -31.00 -47.46 -48.44
CA GLY A 743 -31.78 -46.72 -47.44
C GLY A 743 -31.45 -45.24 -47.17
N VAL A 744 -31.27 -44.41 -48.20
CA VAL A 744 -31.60 -42.95 -48.25
C VAL A 744 -30.66 -41.93 -47.53
N PRO A 745 -30.47 -40.70 -48.08
CA PRO A 745 -29.19 -39.97 -48.07
C PRO A 745 -29.20 -38.56 -47.44
N GLY A 746 -28.00 -38.02 -47.19
CA GLY A 746 -27.73 -36.57 -47.15
C GLY A 746 -26.89 -36.10 -45.96
N VAL A 747 -25.57 -35.93 -46.15
CA VAL A 747 -24.87 -34.63 -46.31
C VAL A 747 -23.41 -34.96 -46.65
N GLN A 748 -23.12 -34.89 -47.95
CA GLN A 748 -21.79 -34.68 -48.54
C GLN A 748 -21.19 -33.35 -48.01
N ALA A 749 -19.90 -33.05 -48.04
CA ALA A 749 -18.64 -33.74 -48.27
C ALA A 749 -17.58 -32.63 -48.16
N ARG A 750 -16.44 -32.88 -47.52
CA ARG A 750 -15.10 -32.52 -48.04
C ARG A 750 -14.00 -33.01 -47.09
N ALA A 751 -13.72 -34.31 -47.17
CA ALA A 751 -12.40 -34.85 -46.95
C ALA A 751 -11.95 -35.46 -48.28
N LYS A 752 -11.19 -34.70 -49.06
CA LYS A 752 -10.49 -35.20 -50.25
C LYS A 752 -9.00 -35.02 -50.00
N LYS A 753 -8.27 -36.13 -50.24
CA LYS A 753 -6.83 -36.25 -50.49
C LYS A 753 -5.87 -36.22 -49.29
N ILE A 754 -5.80 -37.38 -48.65
CA ILE A 754 -4.65 -38.32 -48.66
C ILE A 754 -3.39 -37.86 -49.44
N HIS A 755 -2.26 -37.94 -48.70
CA HIS A 755 -0.88 -38.26 -49.07
C HIS A 755 -0.15 -37.45 -50.14
N GLY A 756 1.02 -36.95 -49.73
CA GLY A 756 2.11 -36.55 -50.62
C GLY A 756 3.41 -36.33 -49.85
N GLN A 757 4.17 -37.42 -49.67
CA GLN A 757 5.63 -37.52 -49.66
C GLN A 757 6.46 -37.03 -48.45
N ARG A 758 7.31 -37.98 -48.03
CA ARG A 758 8.55 -37.89 -47.23
C ARG A 758 9.69 -37.32 -48.09
N GLU A 759 10.80 -37.01 -47.41
CA GLU A 759 12.13 -36.52 -47.86
C GLU A 759 12.21 -34.98 -47.77
N GLU A 760 13.06 -34.33 -46.97
CA GLU A 760 14.32 -34.65 -46.26
C GLU A 760 14.31 -34.21 -44.78
#